data_AF-A0AAX1UQV3-F1
#
_entry.id   AF-A0AAX1UQV3-F1
#
_cell.length_a   1.000
_cell.length_b   1.000
_cell.length_c   1.000
_cell.angle_alpha   90.00
_cell.angle_beta   90.00
_cell.angle_gamma   90.00
#
_symmetry.space_group_name_H-M   'P 1'
#
loop_
_entity.id
_entity.type
_entity.pdbx_description
1 polymer ?
#
loop_
_entity_poly.entity_id
_entity_poly.type
_entity_poly.pdbx_seq_one_letter_code
_entity_poly.pdbx_strand_id
1 'polypeptide(L)'
;MPLPRVFISTDLRLAAEEKDDSQSLIHALLYQDKMNIVGIAATPSKWNAQDGLVGDIGRIIDVYGLDHAKLAARSGDFKTAEQLKAISWQGALDTAPSQGWSNPTDSSRAIIAEAKKAEAAGEVLNVLTWGGETDLAQALHDDPSIAPHIRFFSIDDQDEAAYAYIKANFKGAFDMWVDNLSTFRGTYASPAGGEWTQDIIKGWHEVNARGHGALGDFFAELSGDIFNVSGVKMGDSPTVFRFLSGDQNDPTKESWGGEFVQQPSGGPGRYYTDNPDDALDFDRPDTDGAMTIYEDRSAWLADFAARLDWLKGDAPQPTPTPKPTPAPTPTPPPTAGGNLLKDASFEGPSVATGQWAELGSTAGWTAIAGGRIEVWDAHNGVTATDGSQFVELDFDGARDGFFQDVDAATGETYTLSFDLRARPGAPVSSQGVEVVWNDRVVATATPGTDWGTFTTTVTGAAGTDRLTIREVASQGGDGLGALLDDFVLVGSKAPTGGTTPDVGEAPAPMPTPSLPAAGNLLKDGSFESPSVATGQWAELGSTAGWKAIPGGRIEVWDAHNGVTATDGSQFVELDFHGARDGFFQDVDAAAGEAYTLSFDLRARPGAPVSSQGVEVVWNDRVVATATPGADWGTFTTTVTGTSGTDRLTIREVASQGGDGLGALLDDFVLVRSDAPTGGTGPDTVSVRVSGDAWEGDPAFALLVNGAVVTPSAVVTADRAAGDWQTLTFTGDWDLDGSDQVGIRFLEDSYAGPGRDRNLYVDEVRLNGEVNGADRTFLQAGTETWDF
;
A
#
# COMPACT_ATOMS: atom_id res chain seq x y z
N MET A 1 14.16 27.19 -13.00
CA MET A 1 15.15 26.57 -12.09
C MET A 1 14.57 25.26 -11.62
N PRO A 2 15.38 24.23 -11.32
CA PRO A 2 14.87 23.01 -10.70
C PRO A 2 14.18 23.34 -9.37
N LEU A 3 13.16 22.56 -9.01
CA LEU A 3 12.49 22.70 -7.71
C LEU A 3 13.49 22.36 -6.59
N PRO A 4 13.45 23.07 -5.43
CA PRO A 4 14.30 22.74 -4.28
C PRO A 4 14.13 21.28 -3.86
N ARG A 5 15.25 20.56 -3.66
CA ARG A 5 15.23 19.19 -3.15
C ARG A 5 14.97 19.22 -1.65
N VAL A 6 13.94 18.53 -1.18
CA VAL A 6 13.52 18.53 0.22
C VAL A 6 13.50 17.10 0.77
N PHE A 7 14.13 16.90 1.92
CA PHE A 7 14.06 15.68 2.72
C PHE A 7 13.42 16.03 4.07
N ILE A 8 12.31 15.39 4.40
CA ILE A 8 11.55 15.64 5.62
C ILE A 8 11.89 14.53 6.61
N SER A 9 12.22 14.88 7.85
CA SER A 9 12.46 13.94 8.96
C SER A 9 11.51 14.31 10.10
N THR A 10 10.58 13.43 10.44
CA THR A 10 9.43 13.74 11.29
C THR A 10 9.17 12.65 12.32
N ASP A 11 8.78 13.05 13.53
CA ASP A 11 8.34 12.17 14.62
C ASP A 11 6.85 11.88 14.59
N LEU A 12 6.22 12.12 13.43
CA LEU A 12 4.85 11.81 13.12
C LEU A 12 4.37 10.48 13.72
N ARG A 13 3.35 10.60 14.56
CA ARG A 13 2.63 9.47 15.14
C ARG A 13 1.12 9.69 15.05
N LEU A 14 0.40 8.89 14.25
CA LEU A 14 -1.06 8.99 14.12
C LEU A 14 -1.81 8.54 15.38
N ALA A 15 -1.19 7.75 16.25
CA ALA A 15 -1.81 7.31 17.50
C ALA A 15 -1.61 8.30 18.67
N ALA A 16 -0.72 9.29 18.54
CA ALA A 16 -0.48 10.27 19.60
C ALA A 16 -1.68 11.20 19.83
N GLU A 17 -1.69 11.96 20.91
CA GLU A 17 -2.71 13.01 21.11
C GLU A 17 -2.40 14.25 20.23
N GLU A 18 -1.12 14.49 19.96
CA GLU A 18 -0.67 15.57 19.07
C GLU A 18 -0.58 15.09 17.61
N LYS A 19 -0.99 15.96 16.68
CA LYS A 19 -1.21 15.63 15.25
C LYS A 19 -0.62 16.67 14.30
N ASP A 20 0.21 17.58 14.80
CA ASP A 20 0.73 18.69 13.99
C ASP A 20 1.70 18.24 12.90
N ASP A 21 2.58 17.26 13.12
CA ASP A 21 3.38 16.66 12.04
C ASP A 21 2.51 16.08 10.92
N SER A 22 1.37 15.50 11.28
CA SER A 22 0.41 14.97 10.30
C SER A 22 -0.20 16.08 9.46
N GLN A 23 -0.55 17.20 10.11
CA GLN A 23 -1.02 18.40 9.41
C GLN A 23 0.08 18.99 8.51
N SER A 24 1.32 19.10 9.03
CA SER A 24 2.48 19.61 8.30
C SER A 24 2.84 18.74 7.10
N LEU A 25 2.72 17.41 7.21
CA LEU A 25 2.97 16.49 6.10
C LEU A 25 1.92 16.62 5.00
N ILE A 26 0.63 16.68 5.37
CA ILE A 26 -0.46 16.92 4.40
C ILE A 26 -0.24 18.24 3.66
N HIS A 27 0.14 19.28 4.39
CA HIS A 27 0.49 20.55 3.79
C HIS A 27 1.67 20.39 2.83
N ALA A 28 2.78 19.78 3.22
CA ALA A 28 3.94 19.55 2.34
C ALA A 28 3.56 18.80 1.04
N LEU A 29 2.73 17.76 1.14
CA LEU A 29 2.29 16.95 0.00
C LEU A 29 1.51 17.75 -1.05
N LEU A 30 0.80 18.81 -0.64
CA LEU A 30 0.03 19.68 -1.53
C LEU A 30 0.88 20.72 -2.28
N TYR A 31 2.19 20.80 -2.00
CA TYR A 31 3.12 21.77 -2.60
C TYR A 31 4.27 21.12 -3.37
N GLN A 32 4.11 19.89 -3.87
CA GLN A 32 5.13 19.21 -4.67
C GLN A 32 5.46 19.94 -6.01
N ASP A 33 4.59 20.83 -6.49
CA ASP A 33 4.86 21.74 -7.62
C ASP A 33 5.77 22.94 -7.24
N LYS A 34 6.07 23.12 -5.95
CA LYS A 34 6.97 24.16 -5.42
C LYS A 34 8.26 23.58 -4.86
N MET A 35 8.25 22.31 -4.46
CA MET A 35 9.41 21.62 -3.92
C MET A 35 9.43 20.15 -4.35
N ASN A 36 10.61 19.65 -4.66
CA ASN A 36 10.80 18.24 -4.98
C ASN A 36 11.10 17.47 -3.70
N ILE A 37 10.07 16.83 -3.13
CA ILE A 37 10.25 15.91 -2.00
C ILE A 37 11.03 14.68 -2.50
N VAL A 38 12.22 14.48 -1.96
CA VAL A 38 13.14 13.37 -2.31
C VAL A 38 13.33 12.36 -1.17
N GLY A 39 12.79 12.64 0.02
CA GLY A 39 12.68 11.67 1.09
C GLY A 39 11.74 12.12 2.22
N ILE A 40 11.11 11.15 2.88
CA ILE A 40 10.27 11.35 4.07
C ILE A 40 10.66 10.29 5.11
N ALA A 41 11.28 10.67 6.21
CA ALA A 41 11.74 9.75 7.22
C ALA A 41 10.97 9.88 8.52
N ALA A 42 10.75 8.74 9.16
CA ALA A 42 10.26 8.69 10.53
C ALA A 42 11.46 8.74 11.50
N THR A 43 11.47 9.64 12.48
CA THR A 43 12.55 9.84 13.48
C THR A 43 11.91 9.97 14.87
N PRO A 44 12.60 9.74 16.00
CA PRO A 44 12.01 9.93 17.33
C PRO A 44 12.11 11.39 17.79
N SER A 45 11.42 11.74 18.88
CA SER A 45 11.62 13.00 19.60
C SER A 45 11.61 12.80 21.12
N LYS A 46 11.97 13.85 21.87
CA LYS A 46 11.89 13.87 23.33
C LYS A 46 10.45 13.93 23.88
N TRP A 47 9.45 14.19 23.02
CA TRP A 47 8.09 14.47 23.45
C TRP A 47 7.28 13.20 23.71
N ASN A 48 7.42 12.14 22.90
CA ASN A 48 6.87 10.83 23.25
C ASN A 48 7.84 9.68 22.98
N ALA A 49 7.81 8.70 23.90
CA ALA A 49 8.59 7.48 23.74
C ALA A 49 7.98 6.61 22.63
N GLN A 50 8.81 6.16 21.67
CA GLN A 50 8.45 5.31 20.52
C GLN A 50 7.71 6.02 19.36
N ASP A 51 7.98 7.32 19.18
CA ASP A 51 7.50 8.09 18.02
C ASP A 51 8.26 7.77 16.72
N GLY A 52 7.73 8.27 15.60
CA GLY A 52 8.37 8.13 14.29
C GLY A 52 8.25 6.73 13.69
N LEU A 53 7.05 6.37 13.23
CA LEU A 53 6.84 5.13 12.46
C LEU A 53 6.56 5.42 10.99
N VAL A 54 7.37 4.82 10.10
CA VAL A 54 7.19 4.98 8.65
C VAL A 54 5.82 4.48 8.18
N GLY A 55 5.19 3.57 8.94
CA GLY A 55 3.82 3.12 8.69
C GLY A 55 2.77 4.24 8.82
N ASP A 56 2.97 5.21 9.71
CA ASP A 56 2.05 6.34 9.87
C ASP A 56 2.21 7.37 8.75
N ILE A 57 3.44 7.61 8.30
CA ILE A 57 3.74 8.35 7.06
C ILE A 57 3.04 7.66 5.88
N GLY A 58 3.13 6.33 5.78
CA GLY A 58 2.48 5.52 4.75
C GLY A 58 0.96 5.72 4.70
N ARG A 59 0.29 5.79 5.86
CA ARG A 59 -1.16 6.02 5.96
C ARG A 59 -1.59 7.38 5.44
N ILE A 60 -0.83 8.44 5.73
CA ILE A 60 -1.10 9.77 5.17
C ILE A 60 -0.90 9.77 3.65
N ILE A 61 0.14 9.09 3.16
CA ILE A 61 0.40 8.95 1.71
C ILE A 61 -0.72 8.15 1.02
N ASP A 62 -1.31 7.14 1.69
CA ASP A 62 -2.46 6.40 1.16
C ASP A 62 -3.68 7.30 0.97
N VAL A 63 -3.99 8.14 1.97
CA VAL A 63 -5.08 9.12 1.85
C VAL A 63 -4.78 10.13 0.74
N TYR A 64 -3.53 10.60 0.62
CA TYR A 64 -3.10 11.46 -0.49
C TYR A 64 -3.32 10.79 -1.85
N GLY A 65 -3.05 9.49 -1.96
CA GLY A 65 -3.21 8.70 -3.19
C GLY A 65 -4.64 8.73 -3.75
N LEU A 66 -5.65 8.80 -2.88
CA LEU A 66 -7.07 8.90 -3.27
C LEU A 66 -7.38 10.19 -4.05
N ASP A 67 -6.59 11.25 -3.83
CA ASP A 67 -6.75 12.55 -4.48
C ASP A 67 -5.68 12.84 -5.56
N HIS A 68 -4.73 11.92 -5.78
CA HIS A 68 -3.57 12.15 -6.67
C HIS A 68 -3.98 12.56 -8.09
N ALA A 69 -5.00 11.94 -8.68
CA ALA A 69 -5.45 12.27 -10.03
C ALA A 69 -5.85 13.75 -10.18
N LYS A 70 -6.44 14.35 -9.13
CA LYS A 70 -6.85 15.76 -9.14
C LYS A 70 -5.63 16.68 -9.07
N LEU A 71 -4.60 16.29 -8.33
CA LEU A 71 -3.34 17.02 -8.20
C LEU A 71 -2.45 16.88 -9.44
N ALA A 72 -2.36 15.68 -10.01
CA ALA A 72 -1.63 15.40 -11.25
C ALA A 72 -2.20 16.20 -12.45
N ALA A 73 -3.50 16.51 -12.44
CA ALA A 73 -4.12 17.40 -13.42
C ALA A 73 -3.68 18.87 -13.28
N ARG A 74 -3.08 19.26 -12.15
CA ARG A 74 -2.55 20.62 -11.88
C ARG A 74 -1.08 20.74 -12.24
N SER A 75 -0.27 19.74 -11.89
CA SER A 75 1.13 19.65 -12.29
C SER A 75 1.59 18.19 -12.38
N GLY A 76 2.50 17.89 -13.31
CA GLY A 76 3.18 16.59 -13.38
C GLY A 76 4.22 16.38 -12.28
N ASP A 77 4.48 17.37 -11.43
CA ASP A 77 5.45 17.28 -10.33
C ASP A 77 4.92 16.50 -9.11
N PHE A 78 3.60 16.27 -9.04
CA PHE A 78 2.96 15.51 -7.97
C PHE A 78 3.24 14.01 -8.14
N LYS A 79 4.06 13.46 -7.24
CA LYS A 79 4.41 12.04 -7.20
C LYS A 79 3.19 11.19 -6.85
N THR A 80 3.14 9.96 -7.37
CA THR A 80 2.13 8.98 -6.94
C THR A 80 2.38 8.54 -5.49
N ALA A 81 1.38 7.92 -4.86
CA ALA A 81 1.54 7.34 -3.53
C ALA A 81 2.69 6.33 -3.47
N GLU A 82 2.84 5.48 -4.49
CA GLU A 82 3.93 4.49 -4.58
C GLU A 82 5.30 5.16 -4.67
N GLN A 83 5.40 6.25 -5.46
CA GLN A 83 6.64 7.02 -5.58
C GLN A 83 7.03 7.70 -4.27
N LEU A 84 6.06 8.22 -3.50
CA LEU A 84 6.29 8.81 -2.18
C LEU A 84 6.68 7.75 -1.16
N LYS A 85 6.00 6.59 -1.14
CA LYS A 85 6.35 5.47 -0.24
C LYS A 85 7.74 4.90 -0.54
N ALA A 86 8.15 4.84 -1.80
CA ALA A 86 9.47 4.35 -2.21
C ALA A 86 10.63 5.25 -1.75
N ILE A 87 10.34 6.49 -1.33
CA ILE A 87 11.30 7.42 -0.75
C ILE A 87 11.02 7.67 0.75
N SER A 88 10.19 6.83 1.37
CA SER A 88 9.90 6.91 2.80
C SER A 88 10.73 5.91 3.60
N TRP A 89 11.32 6.34 4.71
CA TRP A 89 12.31 5.54 5.45
C TRP A 89 11.99 5.47 6.94
N GLN A 90 12.26 4.31 7.52
CA GLN A 90 12.29 4.17 8.97
C GLN A 90 13.65 4.66 9.50
N GLY A 91 13.62 5.63 10.40
CA GLY A 91 14.77 6.08 11.16
C GLY A 91 14.87 5.40 12.51
N ALA A 92 15.55 6.07 13.44
CA ALA A 92 15.70 5.57 14.80
C ALA A 92 14.34 5.51 15.52
N LEU A 93 14.22 4.58 16.48
CA LEU A 93 13.03 4.46 17.34
C LEU A 93 13.21 5.17 18.69
N ASP A 94 14.46 5.45 19.06
CA ASP A 94 14.85 6.14 20.29
C ASP A 94 15.76 7.31 19.94
N THR A 95 15.64 8.40 20.71
CA THR A 95 16.56 9.55 20.60
C THR A 95 18.01 9.12 20.84
N ALA A 96 18.94 9.92 20.35
CA ALA A 96 20.35 9.60 20.40
C ALA A 96 20.84 9.40 21.84
N PRO A 97 21.74 8.44 22.09
CA PRO A 97 22.41 8.33 23.38
C PRO A 97 23.29 9.57 23.61
N SER A 98 23.78 9.78 24.83
CA SER A 98 24.49 10.99 25.27
C SER A 98 25.70 11.44 24.42
N GLN A 99 26.26 10.56 23.58
CA GLN A 99 27.31 10.91 22.61
C GLN A 99 26.78 11.62 21.34
N GLY A 100 25.47 11.63 21.14
CA GLY A 100 24.74 12.32 20.08
C GLY A 100 24.56 11.57 18.76
N TRP A 101 24.95 10.30 18.69
CA TRP A 101 24.74 9.40 17.54
C TRP A 101 24.80 7.94 18.03
N SER A 102 24.27 7.01 17.25
CA SER A 102 24.23 5.58 17.58
C SER A 102 24.63 4.67 16.41
N ASN A 103 23.68 3.94 15.82
CA ASN A 103 23.89 3.05 14.69
C ASN A 103 23.22 3.61 13.43
N PRO A 104 23.77 3.33 12.23
CA PRO A 104 23.15 3.76 10.97
C PRO A 104 21.74 3.20 10.76
N THR A 105 20.80 4.06 10.39
CA THR A 105 19.39 3.72 10.08
C THR A 105 19.14 3.77 8.57
N ASP A 106 17.96 3.33 8.10
CA ASP A 106 17.61 3.52 6.68
C ASP A 106 17.45 5.00 6.34
N SER A 107 16.86 5.78 7.26
CA SER A 107 16.79 7.24 7.19
C SER A 107 18.17 7.88 7.07
N SER A 108 19.13 7.57 7.96
CA SER A 108 20.46 8.19 7.93
C SER A 108 21.23 7.86 6.65
N ARG A 109 21.10 6.62 6.14
CA ARG A 109 21.66 6.22 4.84
C ARG A 109 21.01 6.97 3.69
N ALA A 110 19.70 7.18 3.72
CA ALA A 110 18.98 7.92 2.69
C ALA A 110 19.39 9.41 2.66
N ILE A 111 19.58 10.05 3.82
CA ILE A 111 20.10 11.43 3.91
C ILE A 111 21.47 11.54 3.23
N ILE A 112 22.40 10.62 3.52
CA ILE A 112 23.73 10.60 2.87
C ILE A 112 23.58 10.45 1.35
N ALA A 113 22.73 9.53 0.90
CA ALA A 113 22.53 9.25 -0.52
C ALA A 113 21.95 10.46 -1.27
N GLU A 114 20.93 11.12 -0.70
CA GLU A 114 20.32 12.31 -1.32
C GLU A 114 21.23 13.54 -1.27
N ALA A 115 22.03 13.71 -0.22
CA ALA A 115 23.01 14.79 -0.15
C ALA A 115 24.09 14.65 -1.23
N LYS A 116 24.57 13.42 -1.47
CA LYS A 116 25.52 13.12 -2.56
C LYS A 116 24.91 13.31 -3.95
N LYS A 117 23.63 12.96 -4.13
CA LYS A 117 22.91 13.24 -5.39
C LYS A 117 22.77 14.75 -5.62
N ALA A 118 22.46 15.52 -4.58
CA ALA A 118 22.39 16.97 -4.65
C ALA A 118 23.76 17.56 -5.04
N GLU A 119 24.83 17.15 -4.35
CA GLU A 119 26.21 17.55 -4.68
C GLU A 119 26.55 17.25 -6.14
N ALA A 120 26.31 16.02 -6.61
CA ALA A 120 26.60 15.62 -7.98
C ALA A 120 25.81 16.43 -9.02
N ALA A 121 24.63 16.94 -8.66
CA ALA A 121 23.81 17.80 -9.50
C ALA A 121 24.20 19.29 -9.41
N GLY A 122 25.12 19.67 -8.53
CA GLY A 122 25.42 21.08 -8.22
C GLY A 122 24.29 21.78 -7.45
N GLU A 123 23.48 21.01 -6.74
CA GLU A 123 22.36 21.43 -5.92
C GLU A 123 22.71 21.27 -4.42
N VAL A 124 21.78 21.66 -3.54
CA VAL A 124 21.84 21.42 -2.10
C VAL A 124 20.61 20.61 -1.66
N LEU A 125 20.77 19.77 -0.64
CA LEU A 125 19.66 19.08 0.00
C LEU A 125 19.11 19.94 1.13
N ASN A 126 17.82 20.25 1.10
CA ASN A 126 17.14 20.88 2.24
C ASN A 126 16.63 19.78 3.16
N VAL A 127 17.22 19.63 4.35
CA VAL A 127 16.79 18.66 5.36
C VAL A 127 15.96 19.39 6.41
N LEU A 128 14.69 19.03 6.52
CA LEU A 128 13.75 19.62 7.48
C LEU A 128 13.56 18.62 8.63
N THR A 129 13.97 18.96 9.85
CA THR A 129 13.72 18.13 11.04
C THR A 129 12.53 18.71 11.79
N TRP A 130 11.46 17.93 11.80
CA TRP A 130 10.20 18.21 12.50
C TRP A 130 10.16 17.49 13.84
N GLY A 131 10.85 16.35 13.94
CA GLY A 131 11.18 15.67 15.19
C GLY A 131 12.67 15.79 15.55
N GLY A 132 13.18 14.85 16.34
CA GLY A 132 14.58 14.83 16.77
C GLY A 132 15.57 14.69 15.62
N GLU A 133 16.73 15.34 15.77
CA GLU A 133 17.83 15.35 14.80
C GLU A 133 18.62 14.02 14.73
N THR A 134 18.11 12.96 15.34
CA THR A 134 18.80 11.68 15.57
C THR A 134 19.41 11.11 14.30
N ASP A 135 18.64 11.00 13.22
CA ASP A 135 19.11 10.43 11.96
C ASP A 135 20.06 11.35 11.20
N LEU A 136 19.86 12.67 11.28
CA LEU A 136 20.78 13.64 10.67
C LEU A 136 22.13 13.63 11.39
N ALA A 137 22.13 13.58 12.72
CA ALA A 137 23.34 13.45 13.52
C ALA A 137 24.10 12.16 13.18
N GLN A 138 23.39 11.04 13.04
CA GLN A 138 23.97 9.77 12.59
C GLN A 138 24.53 9.87 11.17
N ALA A 139 23.81 10.48 10.23
CA ALA A 139 24.27 10.65 8.85
C ALA A 139 25.56 11.50 8.77
N LEU A 140 25.63 12.59 9.53
CA LEU A 140 26.80 13.46 9.63
C LEU A 140 27.98 12.77 10.33
N HIS A 141 27.70 11.91 11.31
CA HIS A 141 28.71 11.08 11.95
C HIS A 141 29.36 10.11 10.96
N ASP A 142 28.53 9.41 10.19
CA ASP A 142 28.97 8.39 9.23
C ASP A 142 29.68 9.01 8.01
N ASP A 143 29.17 10.13 7.50
CA ASP A 143 29.77 10.86 6.38
C ASP A 143 29.74 12.38 6.60
N PRO A 144 30.75 12.95 7.29
CA PRO A 144 30.79 14.38 7.57
C PRO A 144 30.95 15.26 6.33
N SER A 145 31.29 14.69 5.17
CA SER A 145 31.48 15.45 3.93
C SER A 145 30.17 15.96 3.32
N ILE A 146 29.02 15.42 3.75
CA ILE A 146 27.71 15.86 3.26
C ILE A 146 27.31 17.24 3.80
N ALA A 147 27.89 17.69 4.93
CA ALA A 147 27.45 18.90 5.62
C ALA A 147 27.41 20.15 4.72
N PRO A 148 28.46 20.48 3.93
CA PRO A 148 28.45 21.64 3.04
C PRO A 148 27.40 21.59 1.93
N HIS A 149 26.77 20.43 1.70
CA HIS A 149 25.74 20.21 0.70
C HIS A 149 24.33 20.15 1.30
N ILE A 150 24.20 20.38 2.61
CA ILE A 150 22.93 20.40 3.33
C ILE A 150 22.59 21.83 3.74
N ARG A 151 21.33 22.19 3.49
CA ARG A 151 20.62 23.27 4.17
C ARG A 151 19.75 22.64 5.24
N PHE A 152 20.05 22.92 6.49
CA PHE A 152 19.39 22.33 7.64
C PHE A 152 18.34 23.29 8.19
N PHE A 153 17.10 22.83 8.33
CA PHE A 153 16.00 23.57 8.95
C PHE A 153 15.49 22.75 10.13
N SER A 154 15.76 23.19 11.36
CA SER A 154 15.31 22.50 12.58
C SER A 154 14.16 23.23 13.26
N ILE A 155 13.22 22.46 13.80
CA ILE A 155 12.12 22.94 14.64
C ILE A 155 12.37 22.47 16.08
N ASP A 156 12.60 23.44 16.97
CA ASP A 156 12.96 23.21 18.38
C ASP A 156 14.23 22.33 18.55
N ASP A 157 14.66 22.10 19.78
CA ASP A 157 15.62 21.06 20.13
C ASP A 157 14.85 19.82 20.59
N GLN A 158 14.69 18.83 19.72
CA GLN A 158 13.83 17.67 20.00
C GLN A 158 14.60 16.39 20.30
N ASP A 159 15.93 16.43 20.22
CA ASP A 159 16.86 15.41 20.69
C ASP A 159 18.12 16.10 21.23
N GLU A 160 18.14 16.38 22.53
CA GLU A 160 19.19 17.17 23.18
C GLU A 160 20.61 16.65 22.89
N ALA A 161 20.78 15.32 22.78
CA ALA A 161 22.07 14.72 22.55
C ALA A 161 22.51 14.86 21.09
N ALA A 162 21.62 14.56 20.13
CA ALA A 162 21.88 14.74 18.71
C ALA A 162 22.11 16.21 18.36
N TYR A 163 21.24 17.09 18.87
CA TYR A 163 21.34 18.53 18.68
C TYR A 163 22.67 19.08 19.22
N ALA A 164 23.06 18.72 20.45
CA ALA A 164 24.34 19.14 21.03
C ALA A 164 25.54 18.63 20.20
N TYR A 165 25.47 17.41 19.67
CA TYR A 165 26.51 16.86 18.81
C TYR A 165 26.61 17.62 17.48
N ILE A 166 25.50 17.87 16.80
CA ILE A 166 25.48 18.65 15.55
C ILE A 166 26.01 20.06 15.80
N LYS A 167 25.54 20.74 16.85
CA LYS A 167 25.94 22.11 17.18
C LYS A 167 27.42 22.24 17.52
N ALA A 168 27.98 21.23 18.20
CA ALA A 168 29.40 21.22 18.56
C ALA A 168 30.33 20.94 17.37
N ASN A 169 29.90 20.11 16.40
CA ASN A 169 30.78 19.58 15.37
C ASN A 169 30.53 20.14 13.96
N PHE A 170 29.29 20.52 13.63
CA PHE A 170 28.84 20.81 12.27
C PHE A 170 28.19 22.18 12.07
N LYS A 171 27.97 22.97 13.13
CA LYS A 171 27.35 24.32 13.03
C LYS A 171 27.98 25.22 11.96
N GLY A 172 29.30 25.18 11.81
CA GLY A 172 30.04 25.96 10.82
C GLY A 172 30.24 25.28 9.46
N ALA A 173 29.72 24.06 9.28
CA ALA A 173 29.98 23.21 8.12
C ALA A 173 28.83 23.16 7.10
N PHE A 174 27.59 23.42 7.51
CA PHE A 174 26.43 23.44 6.60
C PHE A 174 26.48 24.58 5.58
N ASP A 175 25.84 24.44 4.40
CA ASP A 175 25.59 25.60 3.51
C ASP A 175 24.79 26.67 4.24
N MET A 176 23.77 26.21 4.99
CA MET A 176 22.90 27.01 5.81
C MET A 176 22.29 26.15 6.90
N TRP A 177 22.18 26.68 8.11
CA TRP A 177 21.32 26.13 9.16
C TRP A 177 20.41 27.24 9.68
N VAL A 178 19.10 27.04 9.53
CA VAL A 178 18.05 27.84 10.17
C VAL A 178 17.56 27.05 11.37
N ASP A 179 17.91 27.56 12.55
CA ASP A 179 17.62 26.95 13.85
C ASP A 179 16.41 27.68 14.45
N ASN A 180 15.22 27.13 14.20
CA ASN A 180 13.95 27.73 14.57
C ASN A 180 13.48 27.16 15.91
N LEU A 181 13.86 27.80 17.01
CA LEU A 181 13.59 27.35 18.37
C LEU A 181 12.25 27.90 18.91
N SER A 182 11.76 28.98 18.31
CA SER A 182 10.55 29.67 18.79
C SER A 182 9.69 30.31 17.73
N THR A 183 10.28 30.75 16.62
CA THR A 183 9.59 31.45 15.53
C THR A 183 8.42 30.63 15.01
N PHE A 184 8.55 29.30 15.00
CA PHE A 184 7.53 28.35 14.56
C PHE A 184 6.21 28.48 15.30
N ARG A 185 6.21 28.92 16.57
CA ARG A 185 4.98 29.15 17.35
C ARG A 185 4.07 30.19 16.69
N GLY A 186 4.61 31.03 15.82
CA GLY A 186 3.86 31.95 14.97
C GLY A 186 2.89 31.28 13.99
N THR A 187 2.84 29.96 13.86
CA THR A 187 1.79 29.25 13.10
C THR A 187 0.49 29.09 13.87
N TYR A 188 0.54 28.91 15.19
CA TYR A 188 -0.65 28.66 16.02
C TYR A 188 -0.86 29.64 17.18
N ALA A 189 0.19 30.22 17.75
CA ALA A 189 0.10 31.14 18.89
C ALA A 189 -0.30 32.57 18.49
N SER A 190 -0.66 33.44 19.45
CA SER A 190 -1.06 34.82 19.16
C SER A 190 -0.61 35.79 20.28
N PRO A 191 -0.45 37.09 19.98
CA PRO A 191 -0.01 38.11 20.95
C PRO A 191 -1.07 38.45 22.00
N ALA A 192 -2.35 38.09 21.81
CA ALA A 192 -3.43 38.43 22.74
C ALA A 192 -3.36 37.56 24.02
N GLY A 193 -3.02 38.16 25.16
CA GLY A 193 -2.88 37.50 26.48
C GLY A 193 -4.09 36.68 26.94
N GLY A 194 -4.01 35.35 26.84
CA GLY A 194 -4.99 34.34 27.26
C GLY A 194 -4.59 32.97 26.67
N GLU A 195 -5.08 31.85 27.24
CA GLU A 195 -4.81 30.49 26.72
C GLU A 195 -4.95 30.48 25.20
N TRP A 196 -3.81 30.30 24.51
CA TRP A 196 -3.62 30.21 23.07
C TRP A 196 -4.78 30.79 22.24
N THR A 197 -4.94 32.10 22.13
CA THR A 197 -6.11 32.67 21.44
C THR A 197 -6.09 32.28 19.95
N GLN A 198 -7.08 31.50 19.52
CA GLN A 198 -7.10 30.70 18.28
C GLN A 198 -7.88 31.36 17.13
N ASP A 199 -8.06 32.68 17.16
CA ASP A 199 -9.19 33.37 16.50
C ASP A 199 -9.39 33.05 15.00
N ILE A 200 -8.32 32.85 14.23
CA ILE A 200 -8.41 32.51 12.79
C ILE A 200 -8.20 31.02 12.49
N ILE A 201 -7.55 30.27 13.38
CA ILE A 201 -7.25 28.84 13.16
C ILE A 201 -8.38 27.95 13.69
N LYS A 202 -9.16 28.44 14.66
CA LYS A 202 -10.27 27.71 15.27
C LYS A 202 -11.41 27.50 14.29
N GLY A 203 -11.72 26.22 14.06
CA GLY A 203 -12.72 25.81 13.08
C GLY A 203 -12.34 26.13 11.63
N TRP A 204 -11.10 26.58 11.35
CA TRP A 204 -10.66 26.85 9.98
C TRP A 204 -10.76 25.60 9.11
N HIS A 205 -10.35 24.46 9.65
CA HIS A 205 -10.37 23.16 8.96
C HIS A 205 -11.80 22.70 8.63
N GLU A 206 -12.77 22.96 9.52
CA GLU A 206 -14.18 22.66 9.28
C GLU A 206 -14.74 23.42 8.06
N VAL A 207 -14.26 24.64 7.83
CA VAL A 207 -14.73 25.49 6.74
C VAL A 207 -13.95 25.27 5.45
N ASN A 208 -12.62 25.06 5.55
CA ASN A 208 -11.70 25.13 4.41
C ASN A 208 -11.05 23.79 4.04
N ALA A 209 -11.15 22.75 4.88
CA ALA A 209 -10.59 21.43 4.60
C ALA A 209 -11.67 20.36 4.49
N ARG A 210 -12.65 20.34 5.40
CA ARG A 210 -13.76 19.37 5.35
C ARG A 210 -14.54 19.49 4.05
N GLY A 211 -14.81 18.35 3.40
CA GLY A 211 -15.44 18.23 2.09
C GLY A 211 -14.52 18.52 0.90
N HIS A 212 -13.21 18.62 1.10
CA HIS A 212 -12.22 18.90 0.05
C HIS A 212 -11.39 17.66 -0.25
N GLY A 213 -12.04 16.60 -0.73
CA GLY A 213 -11.40 15.31 -1.01
C GLY A 213 -10.99 14.55 0.24
N ALA A 214 -10.45 13.35 0.05
CA ALA A 214 -10.06 12.47 1.15
C ALA A 214 -8.97 13.11 2.02
N LEU A 215 -8.00 13.80 1.40
CA LEU A 215 -6.90 14.44 2.12
C LEU A 215 -7.36 15.67 2.91
N GLY A 216 -8.34 16.43 2.40
CA GLY A 216 -8.94 17.55 3.12
C GLY A 216 -9.81 17.11 4.29
N ASP A 217 -10.60 16.04 4.11
CA ASP A 217 -11.39 15.45 5.20
C ASP A 217 -10.49 14.89 6.30
N PHE A 218 -9.42 14.18 5.93
CA PHE A 218 -8.47 13.65 6.89
C PHE A 218 -7.73 14.78 7.63
N PHE A 219 -7.31 15.84 6.93
CA PHE A 219 -6.76 17.02 7.60
C PHE A 219 -7.73 17.62 8.62
N ALA A 220 -9.03 17.68 8.29
CA ALA A 220 -10.04 18.20 9.20
C ALA A 220 -10.21 17.32 10.45
N GLU A 221 -10.19 15.99 10.30
CA GLU A 221 -10.21 15.05 11.43
C GLU A 221 -9.00 15.20 12.35
N LEU A 222 -7.81 15.38 11.76
CA LEU A 222 -6.55 15.60 12.48
C LEU A 222 -6.47 16.97 13.16
N SER A 223 -7.44 17.87 12.96
CA SER A 223 -7.41 19.27 13.43
C SER A 223 -8.40 19.56 14.57
N GLY A 224 -9.12 18.55 15.06
CA GLY A 224 -10.00 18.67 16.23
C GLY A 224 -9.23 18.58 17.55
N ASP A 225 -9.30 19.64 18.38
CA ASP A 225 -8.78 19.74 19.77
C ASP A 225 -7.41 19.07 20.06
N ILE A 226 -6.33 19.73 19.65
CA ILE A 226 -4.92 19.34 19.86
C ILE A 226 -4.33 20.17 21.01
N PHE A 227 -4.20 19.62 22.22
CA PHE A 227 -3.54 20.28 23.37
C PHE A 227 -3.75 21.80 23.47
N ASN A 228 -4.97 22.24 23.80
CA ASN A 228 -5.34 23.67 23.90
C ASN A 228 -5.23 24.46 22.58
N VAL A 229 -5.08 23.80 21.43
CA VAL A 229 -5.22 24.32 20.06
C VAL A 229 -6.34 23.57 19.36
N SER A 230 -7.50 24.20 19.20
CA SER A 230 -8.59 23.68 18.37
C SER A 230 -8.37 24.23 16.98
N GLY A 231 -7.87 23.42 16.05
CA GLY A 231 -7.66 23.83 14.66
C GLY A 231 -6.28 23.60 14.07
N VAL A 232 -5.87 24.51 13.20
CA VAL A 232 -4.61 24.41 12.45
C VAL A 232 -3.43 24.71 13.38
N LYS A 233 -2.64 23.68 13.71
CA LYS A 233 -1.41 23.82 14.51
C LYS A 233 -0.19 23.94 13.62
N MET A 234 0.11 22.90 12.82
CA MET A 234 1.16 22.88 11.80
C MET A 234 2.50 23.50 12.28
N GLY A 235 3.02 23.02 13.43
CA GLY A 235 4.23 23.54 14.06
C GLY A 235 5.46 23.51 13.15
N ASP A 236 5.54 22.54 12.23
CA ASP A 236 6.73 22.27 11.42
C ASP A 236 6.66 22.87 10.02
N SER A 237 5.46 23.25 9.60
CA SER A 237 5.20 23.86 8.30
C SER A 237 5.98 25.15 8.02
N PRO A 238 6.51 25.93 9.00
CA PRO A 238 7.46 27.02 8.72
C PRO A 238 8.65 26.59 7.87
N THR A 239 9.14 25.36 8.05
CA THR A 239 10.21 24.80 7.21
C THR A 239 9.79 24.64 5.75
N VAL A 240 8.51 24.35 5.50
CA VAL A 240 7.90 24.28 4.15
C VAL A 240 7.59 25.67 3.61
N PHE A 241 7.02 26.55 4.42
CA PHE A 241 6.62 27.92 4.07
C PHE A 241 7.76 28.75 3.49
N ARG A 242 9.00 28.46 3.92
CA ARG A 242 10.21 29.09 3.39
C ARG A 242 10.39 28.93 1.87
N PHE A 243 9.85 27.86 1.28
CA PHE A 243 9.90 27.62 -0.17
C PHE A 243 8.71 28.24 -0.92
N LEU A 244 7.72 28.76 -0.20
CA LEU A 244 6.46 29.26 -0.76
C LEU A 244 6.45 30.79 -0.88
N SER A 245 7.21 31.48 -0.03
CA SER A 245 7.27 32.94 0.03
C SER A 245 8.68 33.43 0.37
N GLY A 246 9.01 34.64 -0.09
CA GLY A 246 10.30 35.29 0.15
C GLY A 246 11.48 34.68 -0.62
N ASP A 247 12.70 35.09 -0.26
CA ASP A 247 13.94 34.51 -0.81
C ASP A 247 14.43 33.37 0.08
N GLN A 248 14.22 32.13 -0.36
CA GLN A 248 14.68 30.94 0.36
C GLN A 248 16.19 30.92 0.71
N ASN A 249 17.02 31.75 0.04
CA ASN A 249 18.47 31.78 0.26
C ASN A 249 18.93 32.79 1.32
N ASP A 250 18.05 33.70 1.77
CA ASP A 250 18.38 34.77 2.73
C ASP A 250 17.43 34.81 3.94
N PRO A 251 17.68 34.00 4.99
CA PRO A 251 16.85 33.93 6.21
C PRO A 251 16.64 35.26 6.92
N THR A 252 17.45 36.29 6.67
CA THR A 252 17.28 37.62 7.27
C THR A 252 16.21 38.47 6.57
N LYS A 253 15.43 37.86 5.66
CA LYS A 253 14.31 38.50 4.99
C LYS A 253 13.03 37.79 5.39
N GLU A 254 12.00 38.61 5.57
CA GLU A 254 10.61 38.22 5.74
C GLU A 254 10.21 37.16 4.71
N SER A 255 9.55 36.13 5.22
CA SER A 255 8.95 35.03 4.47
C SER A 255 7.86 34.43 5.33
N TRP A 256 6.96 33.65 4.73
CA TRP A 256 5.98 32.87 5.52
C TRP A 256 6.63 31.88 6.50
N GLY A 257 7.89 31.49 6.27
CA GLY A 257 8.67 30.65 7.19
C GLY A 257 9.38 31.42 8.30
N GLY A 258 9.18 32.74 8.41
CA GLY A 258 9.77 33.63 9.40
C GLY A 258 11.01 34.40 8.91
N GLU A 259 11.48 35.30 9.77
CA GLU A 259 12.72 36.07 9.63
C GLU A 259 13.69 35.75 10.77
N PHE A 260 14.96 35.53 10.43
CA PHE A 260 16.00 35.04 11.34
C PHE A 260 17.25 35.94 11.35
N VAL A 261 18.01 35.90 12.44
CA VAL A 261 19.25 36.65 12.61
C VAL A 261 20.45 35.75 12.39
N GLN A 262 21.39 36.18 11.56
CA GLN A 262 22.63 35.45 11.33
C GLN A 262 23.52 35.49 12.57
N GLN A 263 23.96 34.31 13.02
CA GLN A 263 24.86 34.12 14.16
C GLN A 263 26.28 33.74 13.72
N PRO A 264 27.29 33.92 14.58
CA PRO A 264 28.62 33.35 14.35
C PRO A 264 28.57 31.81 14.26
N SER A 265 28.86 31.29 13.06
CA SER A 265 28.85 29.85 12.78
C SER A 265 30.14 29.14 13.18
N GLY A 266 31.27 29.86 13.26
CA GLY A 266 32.58 29.26 13.56
C GLY A 266 33.23 28.53 12.39
N GLY A 267 32.67 28.65 11.17
CA GLY A 267 33.18 28.05 9.94
C GLY A 267 32.70 28.80 8.70
N PRO A 268 32.90 28.24 7.48
CA PRO A 268 32.42 28.85 6.24
C PRO A 268 30.90 28.82 6.07
N GLY A 269 30.20 27.94 6.79
CA GLY A 269 28.77 27.80 6.77
C GLY A 269 28.00 28.95 7.40
N ARG A 270 26.71 29.06 7.08
CA ARG A 270 25.82 30.11 7.61
C ARG A 270 24.89 29.52 8.67
N TYR A 271 24.78 30.18 9.82
CA TYR A 271 23.95 29.73 10.94
C TYR A 271 23.03 30.89 11.34
N TYR A 272 21.74 30.61 11.48
CA TYR A 272 20.69 31.58 11.76
C TYR A 272 19.83 31.08 12.91
N THR A 273 19.42 31.98 13.79
CA THR A 273 18.51 31.69 14.91
C THR A 273 17.34 32.67 14.90
N ASP A 274 16.33 32.41 15.72
CA ASP A 274 15.18 33.29 15.93
C ASP A 274 15.58 34.75 16.15
N ASN A 275 14.74 35.69 15.70
CA ASN A 275 14.97 37.12 15.86
C ASN A 275 14.48 37.59 17.23
N PRO A 276 15.37 38.01 18.16
CA PRO A 276 15.01 38.34 19.53
C PRO A 276 14.55 39.80 19.70
N ASP A 277 14.13 40.47 18.62
CA ASP A 277 13.55 41.81 18.71
C ASP A 277 12.21 41.72 19.45
N ASP A 278 12.06 42.43 20.58
CA ASP A 278 10.84 42.50 21.37
C ASP A 278 9.58 42.84 20.54
N ALA A 279 9.73 43.54 19.40
CA ALA A 279 8.62 43.85 18.50
C ALA A 279 8.09 42.64 17.72
N LEU A 280 8.89 41.57 17.62
CA LEU A 280 8.59 40.32 16.92
C LEU A 280 8.24 39.16 17.87
N ASP A 281 8.28 39.41 19.18
CA ASP A 281 7.89 38.49 20.24
C ASP A 281 6.41 38.72 20.64
N PHE A 282 5.76 37.67 21.15
CA PHE A 282 4.44 37.74 21.80
C PHE A 282 4.49 38.11 23.29
N ASP A 283 5.67 38.48 23.81
CA ASP A 283 5.94 38.78 25.22
C ASP A 283 5.60 37.57 26.11
N ARG A 284 6.04 36.39 25.68
CA ARG A 284 5.87 35.10 26.36
C ARG A 284 7.14 34.26 26.27
N PRO A 285 7.31 33.25 27.14
CA PRO A 285 8.43 32.32 26.99
C PRO A 285 8.43 31.67 25.61
N ASP A 286 9.62 31.59 25.02
CA ASP A 286 9.92 30.86 23.80
C ASP A 286 9.11 31.33 22.58
N THR A 287 8.90 32.64 22.42
CA THR A 287 8.20 33.25 21.27
C THR A 287 9.01 34.27 20.45
N ASP A 288 10.34 34.31 20.60
CA ASP A 288 11.21 35.12 19.74
C ASP A 288 10.90 34.84 18.26
N GLY A 289 10.72 35.91 17.48
CA GLY A 289 10.43 35.85 16.04
C GLY A 289 9.02 35.41 15.65
N ALA A 290 8.17 34.94 16.58
CA ALA A 290 6.87 34.34 16.26
C ALA A 290 5.91 35.30 15.51
N MET A 291 6.04 36.61 15.69
CA MET A 291 5.25 37.60 14.95
C MET A 291 5.46 37.52 13.44
N THR A 292 6.67 37.16 13.00
CA THR A 292 7.06 37.15 11.57
C THR A 292 6.32 36.08 10.75
N ILE A 293 5.81 35.03 11.40
CA ILE A 293 4.92 34.04 10.77
C ILE A 293 3.46 34.41 10.98
N TYR A 294 3.15 34.95 12.17
CA TYR A 294 1.78 35.28 12.55
C TYR A 294 1.17 36.40 11.69
N GLU A 295 1.95 37.43 11.34
CA GLU A 295 1.46 38.55 10.53
C GLU A 295 0.99 38.11 9.14
N ASP A 296 1.60 37.07 8.59
CA ASP A 296 1.26 36.47 7.30
C ASP A 296 0.23 35.32 7.40
N ARG A 297 -0.28 35.01 8.59
CA ARG A 297 -1.19 33.87 8.82
C ARG A 297 -2.40 33.84 7.93
N SER A 298 -3.02 34.99 7.71
CA SER A 298 -4.17 35.08 6.83
C SER A 298 -3.82 34.75 5.37
N ALA A 299 -2.60 35.07 4.92
CA ALA A 299 -2.17 34.85 3.54
C ALA A 299 -1.86 33.39 3.27
N TRP A 300 -1.07 32.73 4.12
CA TRP A 300 -0.74 31.32 3.92
C TRP A 300 -1.93 30.39 4.22
N LEU A 301 -2.83 30.73 5.16
CA LEU A 301 -4.10 30.00 5.31
C LEU A 301 -4.98 30.13 4.06
N ALA A 302 -5.06 31.31 3.45
CA ALA A 302 -5.84 31.49 2.23
C ALA A 302 -5.25 30.69 1.05
N ASP A 303 -3.91 30.66 0.92
CA ASP A 303 -3.23 29.84 -0.09
C ASP A 303 -3.45 28.35 0.14
N PHE A 304 -3.38 27.90 1.40
CA PHE A 304 -3.63 26.51 1.75
C PHE A 304 -5.09 26.09 1.49
N ALA A 305 -6.07 26.94 1.80
CA ALA A 305 -7.46 26.71 1.42
C ALA A 305 -7.62 26.57 -0.10
N ALA A 306 -6.95 27.42 -0.88
CA ALA A 306 -6.98 27.36 -2.34
C ALA A 306 -6.34 26.07 -2.90
N ARG A 307 -5.37 25.48 -2.18
CA ARG A 307 -4.78 24.17 -2.49
C ARG A 307 -5.74 23.04 -2.21
N LEU A 308 -6.41 23.06 -1.05
CA LEU A 308 -7.45 22.10 -0.70
C LEU A 308 -8.61 22.16 -1.69
N ASP A 309 -8.97 23.34 -2.20
CA ASP A 309 -9.97 23.49 -3.28
C ASP A 309 -9.63 22.70 -4.55
N TRP A 310 -8.37 22.37 -4.80
CA TRP A 310 -8.00 21.53 -5.95
C TRP A 310 -8.55 20.10 -5.83
N LEU A 311 -8.85 19.67 -4.60
CA LEU A 311 -9.34 18.34 -4.27
C LEU A 311 -10.87 18.24 -4.33
N LYS A 312 -11.58 19.37 -4.50
CA LYS A 312 -13.03 19.41 -4.63
C LYS A 312 -13.52 18.85 -5.97
N GLY A 313 -14.65 18.15 -5.91
CA GLY A 313 -15.36 17.65 -7.08
C GLY A 313 -14.72 16.41 -7.70
N ASP A 314 -15.36 15.90 -8.74
CA ASP A 314 -14.84 14.76 -9.52
C ASP A 314 -13.60 15.19 -10.30
N ALA A 315 -12.65 14.28 -10.48
CA ALA A 315 -11.46 14.55 -11.29
C ALA A 315 -11.87 15.04 -12.69
N PRO A 316 -11.18 16.05 -13.27
CA PRO A 316 -11.56 16.59 -14.55
C PRO A 316 -11.59 15.49 -15.63
N GLN A 317 -12.77 15.26 -16.22
CA GLN A 317 -12.92 14.41 -17.39
C GLN A 317 -12.07 14.97 -18.55
N PRO A 318 -11.30 14.14 -19.28
CA PRO A 318 -10.58 14.58 -20.46
C PRO A 318 -11.56 15.21 -21.46
N THR A 319 -11.23 16.39 -21.96
CA THR A 319 -12.11 17.16 -22.83
C THR A 319 -12.37 16.40 -24.14
N PRO A 320 -13.64 16.18 -24.55
CA PRO A 320 -13.94 15.42 -25.77
C PRO A 320 -13.68 16.26 -27.02
N THR A 321 -12.99 15.66 -28.00
CA THR A 321 -12.89 16.18 -29.37
C THR A 321 -14.28 16.15 -30.04
N PRO A 322 -14.72 17.16 -30.83
CA PRO A 322 -16.13 17.29 -31.23
C PRO A 322 -16.60 16.23 -32.23
N LYS A 323 -17.81 15.72 -31.99
CA LYS A 323 -18.49 14.61 -32.71
C LYS A 323 -19.60 15.12 -33.66
N PRO A 324 -19.83 14.52 -34.85
CA PRO A 324 -21.08 14.69 -35.61
C PRO A 324 -22.21 13.72 -35.14
N THR A 325 -23.46 14.19 -35.20
CA THR A 325 -24.74 13.56 -34.74
C THR A 325 -25.73 13.46 -35.94
N PRO A 326 -26.80 12.60 -36.06
CA PRO A 326 -27.47 11.65 -35.12
C PRO A 326 -27.76 10.19 -35.63
N ALA A 327 -28.36 9.38 -34.73
CA ALA A 327 -28.57 7.91 -34.65
C ALA A 327 -29.60 7.22 -35.59
N PRO A 328 -29.60 5.85 -35.63
CA PRO A 328 -30.62 5.09 -34.88
C PRO A 328 -30.08 3.90 -34.04
N THR A 329 -30.97 3.38 -33.20
CA THR A 329 -30.87 2.46 -32.04
C THR A 329 -30.51 0.98 -32.35
N PRO A 330 -30.35 0.13 -31.31
CA PRO A 330 -29.14 -0.59 -30.93
C PRO A 330 -28.99 -1.99 -31.58
N THR A 331 -27.77 -2.51 -31.66
CA THR A 331 -27.51 -3.93 -31.94
C THR A 331 -26.89 -4.56 -30.69
N PRO A 332 -27.34 -5.74 -30.23
CA PRO A 332 -26.91 -6.33 -28.97
C PRO A 332 -25.40 -6.67 -29.01
N PRO A 333 -24.68 -6.60 -27.87
CA PRO A 333 -23.31 -7.09 -27.78
C PRO A 333 -23.26 -8.60 -28.14
N PRO A 334 -22.22 -9.04 -28.85
CA PRO A 334 -22.04 -10.45 -29.21
C PRO A 334 -21.77 -11.30 -27.96
N THR A 335 -22.11 -12.57 -28.10
CA THR A 335 -22.09 -13.62 -27.07
C THR A 335 -20.67 -13.82 -26.51
N ALA A 336 -20.56 -14.01 -25.19
CA ALA A 336 -19.33 -14.36 -24.50
C ALA A 336 -18.74 -15.69 -25.04
N GLY A 337 -17.44 -15.70 -25.39
CA GLY A 337 -16.64 -16.93 -25.61
C GLY A 337 -15.79 -17.05 -26.89
N GLY A 338 -15.66 -16.02 -27.74
CA GLY A 338 -14.86 -16.09 -28.99
C GLY A 338 -13.50 -15.35 -28.92
N ASN A 339 -12.51 -15.82 -29.68
CA ASN A 339 -11.22 -15.12 -29.87
C ASN A 339 -11.45 -13.76 -30.54
N LEU A 340 -10.92 -12.69 -29.94
CA LEU A 340 -11.07 -11.31 -30.44
C LEU A 340 -10.20 -11.01 -31.67
N LEU A 341 -9.18 -11.82 -31.94
CA LEU A 341 -8.23 -11.60 -33.04
C LEU A 341 -8.75 -12.21 -34.35
N LYS A 342 -8.60 -11.45 -35.44
CA LYS A 342 -8.85 -11.94 -36.81
C LYS A 342 -7.56 -12.45 -37.43
N ASP A 343 -7.69 -13.53 -38.21
CA ASP A 343 -6.56 -14.17 -38.90
C ASP A 343 -5.42 -14.49 -37.93
N ALA A 344 -5.79 -15.12 -36.80
CA ALA A 344 -4.91 -15.40 -35.67
C ALA A 344 -3.77 -16.39 -35.98
N SER A 345 -3.92 -17.20 -37.03
CA SER A 345 -2.90 -18.10 -37.58
C SER A 345 -2.39 -17.68 -38.96
N PHE A 346 -2.61 -16.42 -39.37
CA PHE A 346 -1.99 -15.83 -40.58
C PHE A 346 -2.24 -16.58 -41.90
N GLU A 347 -3.44 -17.12 -42.10
CA GLU A 347 -3.75 -17.95 -43.27
C GLU A 347 -4.11 -17.14 -44.53
N GLY A 348 -4.32 -15.82 -44.40
CA GLY A 348 -4.74 -14.94 -45.49
C GLY A 348 -3.87 -13.68 -45.66
N PRO A 349 -3.17 -13.46 -46.80
CA PRO A 349 -3.24 -14.22 -48.05
C PRO A 349 -2.37 -15.49 -48.05
N SER A 350 -2.79 -16.51 -48.80
CA SER A 350 -2.04 -17.75 -48.93
C SER A 350 -0.68 -17.56 -49.59
N VAL A 351 0.36 -17.99 -48.92
CA VAL A 351 1.72 -18.18 -49.43
C VAL A 351 1.85 -19.60 -49.96
N ALA A 352 2.64 -19.79 -51.02
CA ALA A 352 2.86 -21.13 -51.56
C ALA A 352 3.79 -21.95 -50.63
N THR A 353 3.48 -23.22 -50.44
CA THR A 353 4.27 -24.12 -49.58
C THR A 353 5.77 -24.10 -49.89
N GLY A 354 6.57 -23.89 -48.86
CA GLY A 354 8.02 -23.73 -48.90
C GLY A 354 8.48 -22.32 -49.30
N GLN A 355 7.57 -21.35 -49.46
CA GLN A 355 7.87 -19.94 -49.76
C GLN A 355 7.51 -19.03 -48.59
N TRP A 356 7.87 -17.76 -48.72
CA TRP A 356 7.48 -16.67 -47.83
C TRP A 356 6.99 -15.46 -48.64
N ALA A 357 6.26 -14.55 -48.00
CA ALA A 357 5.82 -13.28 -48.58
C ALA A 357 5.93 -12.12 -47.58
N GLU A 358 6.32 -10.95 -48.09
CA GLU A 358 6.34 -9.70 -47.32
C GLU A 358 5.08 -8.86 -47.58
N LEU A 359 4.38 -8.45 -46.52
CA LEU A 359 3.11 -7.75 -46.60
C LEU A 359 3.16 -6.44 -45.80
N GLY A 360 2.38 -5.44 -46.22
CA GLY A 360 2.14 -4.24 -45.41
C GLY A 360 0.95 -4.42 -44.44
N SER A 361 0.07 -5.37 -44.74
CA SER A 361 -1.11 -5.72 -43.95
C SER A 361 -1.67 -7.08 -44.39
N THR A 362 -2.40 -7.76 -43.50
CA THR A 362 -3.18 -8.99 -43.78
C THR A 362 -4.67 -8.77 -43.49
N ALA A 363 -5.47 -9.84 -43.43
CA ALA A 363 -6.92 -9.77 -43.15
C ALA A 363 -7.28 -9.31 -41.72
N GLY A 364 -6.29 -9.11 -40.84
CA GLY A 364 -6.48 -8.62 -39.47
C GLY A 364 -5.32 -7.81 -38.90
N TRP A 365 -4.14 -7.86 -39.52
CA TRP A 365 -2.92 -7.30 -38.97
C TRP A 365 -2.35 -6.18 -39.85
N THR A 366 -1.76 -5.16 -39.22
CA THR A 366 -1.07 -4.05 -39.90
C THR A 366 0.35 -3.93 -39.38
N ALA A 367 1.34 -3.79 -40.28
CA ALA A 367 2.73 -3.55 -39.90
C ALA A 367 2.88 -2.21 -39.17
N ILE A 368 3.77 -2.12 -38.18
CA ILE A 368 4.14 -0.85 -37.57
C ILE A 368 4.88 0.04 -38.58
N ALA A 369 4.91 1.35 -38.32
CA ALA A 369 5.50 2.31 -39.24
C ALA A 369 7.00 2.00 -39.50
N GLY A 370 7.34 1.75 -40.77
CA GLY A 370 8.70 1.46 -41.21
C GLY A 370 9.03 -0.04 -41.34
N GLY A 371 8.14 -0.93 -40.91
CA GLY A 371 8.35 -2.38 -40.95
C GLY A 371 7.44 -3.16 -41.91
N ARG A 372 7.56 -4.49 -41.92
CA ARG A 372 6.75 -5.43 -42.74
C ARG A 372 6.28 -6.65 -41.94
N ILE A 373 5.24 -7.33 -42.44
CA ILE A 373 4.79 -8.63 -41.94
C ILE A 373 5.34 -9.71 -42.88
N GLU A 374 6.19 -10.60 -42.39
CA GLU A 374 6.74 -11.72 -43.15
C GLU A 374 5.98 -13.02 -42.83
N VAL A 375 5.23 -13.53 -43.80
CA VAL A 375 4.40 -14.75 -43.64
C VAL A 375 5.05 -15.91 -44.37
N TRP A 376 5.19 -17.06 -43.67
CA TRP A 376 5.85 -18.26 -44.15
C TRP A 376 4.86 -19.42 -44.27
N ASP A 377 4.97 -20.26 -45.31
CA ASP A 377 4.32 -21.58 -45.37
C ASP A 377 5.41 -22.67 -45.41
N ALA A 378 5.45 -23.53 -44.40
CA ALA A 378 6.37 -24.66 -44.28
C ALA A 378 7.83 -24.33 -44.66
N HIS A 379 8.30 -23.13 -44.28
CA HIS A 379 9.58 -22.58 -44.68
C HIS A 379 10.67 -22.86 -43.64
N ASN A 380 11.93 -22.96 -44.10
CA ASN A 380 13.11 -23.23 -43.25
C ASN A 380 13.00 -24.47 -42.31
N GLY A 381 12.25 -25.49 -42.74
CA GLY A 381 12.07 -26.73 -41.97
C GLY A 381 11.16 -26.59 -40.75
N VAL A 382 10.37 -25.52 -40.68
CA VAL A 382 9.39 -25.27 -39.61
C VAL A 382 7.98 -25.37 -40.18
N THR A 383 7.08 -25.99 -39.43
CA THR A 383 5.64 -25.99 -39.71
C THR A 383 4.91 -25.23 -38.61
N ALA A 384 3.79 -24.62 -38.98
CA ALA A 384 2.84 -23.93 -38.11
C ALA A 384 2.31 -24.86 -36.99
N THR A 385 1.91 -24.29 -35.86
CA THR A 385 1.20 -24.99 -34.77
C THR A 385 -0.31 -24.98 -34.99
N ASP A 386 -0.83 -23.96 -35.67
CA ASP A 386 -2.20 -23.92 -36.22
C ASP A 386 -2.17 -23.63 -37.72
N GLY A 387 -3.01 -24.30 -38.50
CA GLY A 387 -3.04 -24.10 -39.95
C GLY A 387 -1.79 -24.57 -40.71
N SER A 388 -1.34 -23.77 -41.67
CA SER A 388 -0.20 -24.02 -42.57
C SER A 388 0.85 -22.90 -42.59
N GLN A 389 0.48 -21.70 -42.15
CA GLN A 389 1.30 -20.49 -42.22
C GLN A 389 1.60 -19.94 -40.82
N PHE A 390 2.72 -19.23 -40.69
CA PHE A 390 3.12 -18.55 -39.46
C PHE A 390 3.90 -17.27 -39.79
N VAL A 391 4.12 -16.40 -38.81
CA VAL A 391 4.81 -15.11 -39.00
C VAL A 391 6.23 -15.13 -38.43
N GLU A 392 7.14 -14.46 -39.11
CA GLU A 392 8.50 -14.15 -38.64
C GLU A 392 8.63 -12.66 -38.28
N LEU A 393 9.39 -12.37 -37.22
CA LEU A 393 9.45 -11.04 -36.59
C LEU A 393 10.86 -10.41 -36.64
N ASP A 394 11.45 -10.12 -37.80
CA ASP A 394 12.56 -9.14 -38.01
C ASP A 394 12.82 -9.01 -39.54
N PHE A 395 12.25 -7.99 -40.20
CA PHE A 395 12.35 -7.82 -41.65
C PHE A 395 13.39 -6.75 -42.03
N ASP A 396 14.48 -7.16 -42.68
CA ASP A 396 15.51 -6.27 -43.26
C ASP A 396 16.22 -5.35 -42.22
N GLY A 397 16.21 -5.75 -40.94
CA GLY A 397 17.07 -5.21 -39.87
C GLY A 397 16.64 -3.85 -39.29
N ALA A 398 15.39 -3.44 -39.49
CA ALA A 398 14.76 -2.36 -38.72
C ALA A 398 14.04 -2.95 -37.50
N ARG A 399 13.50 -2.11 -36.61
CA ARG A 399 12.61 -2.62 -35.55
C ARG A 399 11.23 -2.89 -36.15
N ASP A 400 10.87 -4.16 -36.25
CA ASP A 400 9.64 -4.66 -36.83
C ASP A 400 8.59 -5.06 -35.80
N GLY A 401 7.36 -5.15 -36.29
CA GLY A 401 6.20 -5.51 -35.50
C GLY A 401 4.90 -5.31 -36.25
N PHE A 402 3.83 -5.83 -35.67
CA PHE A 402 2.50 -5.74 -36.22
C PHE A 402 1.47 -5.58 -35.11
N PHE A 403 0.33 -5.00 -35.46
CA PHE A 403 -0.74 -4.73 -34.50
C PHE A 403 -2.12 -5.04 -35.07
N GLN A 404 -3.05 -5.30 -34.15
CA GLN A 404 -4.48 -5.37 -34.41
C GLN A 404 -5.21 -4.58 -33.33
N ASP A 405 -6.17 -3.78 -33.76
CA ASP A 405 -7.09 -3.06 -32.87
C ASP A 405 -8.26 -3.98 -32.50
N VAL A 406 -8.57 -4.10 -31.22
CA VAL A 406 -9.60 -5.00 -30.69
C VAL A 406 -10.56 -4.25 -29.76
N ASP A 407 -11.82 -4.63 -29.79
CA ASP A 407 -12.85 -4.07 -28.91
C ASP A 407 -12.93 -4.92 -27.63
N ALA A 408 -11.90 -4.81 -26.78
CA ALA A 408 -11.92 -5.41 -25.45
C ALA A 408 -12.81 -4.57 -24.52
N ALA A 409 -13.68 -5.23 -23.76
CA ALA A 409 -14.59 -4.56 -22.86
C ALA A 409 -13.79 -3.91 -21.72
N THR A 410 -14.10 -2.65 -21.43
CA THR A 410 -13.39 -1.87 -20.41
C THR A 410 -13.44 -2.56 -19.06
N GLY A 411 -12.26 -2.80 -18.47
CA GLY A 411 -12.09 -3.49 -17.19
C GLY A 411 -12.18 -5.02 -17.27
N GLU A 412 -12.57 -5.60 -18.40
CA GLU A 412 -12.54 -7.05 -18.59
C GLU A 412 -11.10 -7.50 -18.86
N THR A 413 -10.73 -8.61 -18.24
CA THR A 413 -9.42 -9.22 -18.45
C THR A 413 -9.52 -10.25 -19.56
N TYR A 414 -8.58 -10.14 -20.49
CA TYR A 414 -8.41 -11.05 -21.59
C TYR A 414 -7.08 -11.78 -21.43
N THR A 415 -7.11 -13.09 -21.64
CA THR A 415 -5.88 -13.88 -21.74
C THR A 415 -5.42 -13.82 -23.18
N LEU A 416 -4.22 -13.28 -23.40
CA LEU A 416 -3.49 -13.40 -24.65
C LEU A 416 -2.59 -14.63 -24.56
N SER A 417 -2.72 -15.55 -25.51
CA SER A 417 -1.71 -16.57 -25.76
C SER A 417 -1.30 -16.59 -27.23
N PHE A 418 -0.09 -17.07 -27.49
CA PHE A 418 0.39 -17.44 -28.81
C PHE A 418 1.57 -18.41 -28.65
N ASP A 419 1.77 -19.24 -29.64
CA ASP A 419 2.96 -20.08 -29.71
C ASP A 419 4.12 -19.24 -30.24
N LEU A 420 5.27 -19.35 -29.58
CA LEU A 420 6.52 -18.79 -30.08
C LEU A 420 7.64 -19.81 -30.08
N ARG A 421 8.55 -19.65 -31.04
CA ARG A 421 9.84 -20.35 -31.05
C ARG A 421 10.93 -19.53 -31.72
N ALA A 422 12.16 -19.95 -31.49
CA ALA A 422 13.32 -19.37 -32.14
C ALA A 422 13.43 -19.93 -33.56
N ARG A 423 13.69 -19.03 -34.52
CA ARG A 423 14.01 -19.31 -35.90
C ARG A 423 15.27 -20.17 -36.01
N PRO A 424 15.21 -21.30 -36.73
CA PRO A 424 16.38 -22.13 -36.98
C PRO A 424 17.50 -21.35 -37.69
N GLY A 425 18.70 -21.42 -37.15
CA GLY A 425 19.89 -20.79 -37.72
C GLY A 425 20.16 -19.35 -37.26
N ALA A 426 19.36 -18.81 -36.33
CA ALA A 426 19.58 -17.50 -35.70
C ALA A 426 19.83 -17.65 -34.18
N PRO A 427 20.59 -16.75 -33.52
CA PRO A 427 20.80 -16.79 -32.08
C PRO A 427 19.50 -16.53 -31.31
N VAL A 428 19.16 -17.36 -30.33
CA VAL A 428 17.96 -17.14 -29.48
C VAL A 428 17.99 -15.79 -28.76
N SER A 429 19.20 -15.30 -28.46
CA SER A 429 19.42 -14.02 -27.78
C SER A 429 19.05 -12.78 -28.58
N SER A 430 18.82 -12.87 -29.90
CA SER A 430 18.34 -11.75 -30.74
C SER A 430 16.84 -11.85 -31.08
N GLN A 431 16.13 -12.83 -30.53
CA GLN A 431 14.76 -13.16 -30.96
C GLN A 431 13.71 -12.89 -29.88
N GLY A 432 13.94 -11.91 -29.01
CA GLY A 432 13.00 -11.52 -27.97
C GLY A 432 11.76 -10.85 -28.55
N VAL A 433 10.59 -11.16 -27.98
CA VAL A 433 9.29 -10.63 -28.38
C VAL A 433 8.72 -9.76 -27.27
N GLU A 434 8.37 -8.51 -27.56
CA GLU A 434 7.59 -7.65 -26.68
C GLU A 434 6.09 -7.76 -27.02
N VAL A 435 5.29 -7.98 -25.98
CA VAL A 435 3.84 -7.79 -26.03
C VAL A 435 3.53 -6.40 -25.49
N VAL A 436 2.90 -5.58 -26.33
CA VAL A 436 2.53 -4.20 -26.00
C VAL A 436 1.02 -4.05 -26.06
N TRP A 437 0.44 -3.55 -24.99
CA TRP A 437 -0.98 -3.23 -24.88
C TRP A 437 -1.13 -1.75 -24.61
N ASN A 438 -1.82 -1.03 -25.51
CA ASN A 438 -2.04 0.43 -25.41
C ASN A 438 -0.75 1.21 -25.10
N ASP A 439 0.27 1.02 -25.93
CA ASP A 439 1.59 1.67 -25.85
C ASP A 439 2.46 1.32 -24.63
N ARG A 440 2.02 0.39 -23.75
CA ARG A 440 2.81 -0.14 -22.64
C ARG A 440 3.27 -1.57 -22.92
N VAL A 441 4.56 -1.86 -22.71
CA VAL A 441 5.07 -3.25 -22.70
C VAL A 441 4.48 -3.96 -21.48
N VAL A 442 3.65 -4.96 -21.72
CA VAL A 442 2.98 -5.75 -20.67
C VAL A 442 3.69 -7.07 -20.41
N ALA A 443 4.46 -7.56 -21.40
CA ALA A 443 5.34 -8.70 -21.22
C ALA A 443 6.47 -8.71 -22.24
N THR A 444 7.52 -9.46 -21.92
CA THR A 444 8.62 -9.77 -22.84
C THR A 444 8.91 -11.26 -22.77
N ALA A 445 8.94 -11.92 -23.91
CA ALA A 445 9.19 -13.35 -24.04
C ALA A 445 10.53 -13.61 -24.72
N THR A 446 11.24 -14.65 -24.27
CA THR A 446 12.40 -15.21 -24.98
C THR A 446 12.02 -16.60 -25.49
N PRO A 447 12.04 -16.86 -26.81
CA PRO A 447 11.58 -18.12 -27.34
C PRO A 447 12.53 -19.29 -27.01
N GLY A 448 11.96 -20.48 -26.87
CA GLY A 448 12.71 -21.74 -26.90
C GLY A 448 13.05 -22.20 -28.31
N THR A 449 13.83 -23.27 -28.45
CA THR A 449 14.16 -23.85 -29.77
C THR A 449 12.99 -24.58 -30.42
N ASP A 450 12.06 -25.08 -29.60
CA ASP A 450 10.81 -25.72 -30.01
C ASP A 450 9.64 -24.74 -29.79
N TRP A 451 8.49 -25.02 -30.40
CA TRP A 451 7.25 -24.29 -30.14
C TRP A 451 6.86 -24.42 -28.66
N GLY A 452 6.58 -23.28 -28.04
CA GLY A 452 6.02 -23.20 -26.70
C GLY A 452 4.99 -22.08 -26.62
N THR A 453 3.94 -22.31 -25.84
CA THR A 453 2.88 -21.32 -25.66
C THR A 453 3.32 -20.28 -24.65
N PHE A 454 3.28 -19.02 -25.07
CA PHE A 454 3.40 -17.87 -24.19
C PHE A 454 2.01 -17.36 -23.82
N THR A 455 1.83 -17.01 -22.56
CA THR A 455 0.57 -16.49 -22.04
C THR A 455 0.84 -15.25 -21.20
N THR A 456 0.03 -14.23 -21.41
CA THR A 456 -0.04 -13.03 -20.57
C THR A 456 -1.49 -12.56 -20.52
N THR A 457 -1.82 -11.72 -19.54
CA THR A 457 -3.14 -11.08 -19.50
C THR A 457 -3.04 -9.62 -19.90
N VAL A 458 -4.12 -9.10 -20.46
CA VAL A 458 -4.32 -7.69 -20.77
C VAL A 458 -5.72 -7.29 -20.33
N THR A 459 -5.89 -6.05 -19.91
CA THR A 459 -7.20 -5.53 -19.47
C THR A 459 -7.69 -4.51 -20.48
N GLY A 460 -8.93 -4.68 -20.95
CA GLY A 460 -9.55 -3.72 -21.87
C GLY A 460 -9.64 -2.33 -21.25
N ALA A 461 -9.26 -1.29 -21.99
CA ALA A 461 -9.36 0.09 -21.56
C ALA A 461 -10.67 0.73 -22.04
N ALA A 462 -10.88 2.02 -21.75
CA ALA A 462 -12.04 2.75 -22.26
C ALA A 462 -11.83 3.13 -23.74
N GLY A 463 -12.36 2.35 -24.68
CA GLY A 463 -12.29 2.62 -26.12
C GLY A 463 -11.94 1.38 -26.95
N THR A 464 -11.28 1.58 -28.09
CA THR A 464 -10.66 0.49 -28.88
C THR A 464 -9.24 0.29 -28.38
N ASP A 465 -8.90 -0.94 -27.99
CA ASP A 465 -7.58 -1.31 -27.49
C ASP A 465 -6.65 -1.76 -28.63
N ARG A 466 -5.34 -1.59 -28.45
CA ARG A 466 -4.33 -2.02 -29.42
C ARG A 466 -3.39 -3.07 -28.84
N LEU A 467 -3.40 -4.25 -29.43
CA LEU A 467 -2.36 -5.27 -29.26
C LEU A 467 -1.27 -5.05 -30.31
N THR A 468 -0.04 -4.82 -29.87
CA THR A 468 1.15 -4.80 -30.74
C THR A 468 2.13 -5.88 -30.31
N ILE A 469 2.58 -6.68 -31.28
CA ILE A 469 3.68 -7.62 -31.12
C ILE A 469 4.87 -7.05 -31.89
N ARG A 470 6.01 -6.89 -31.22
CA ARG A 470 7.19 -6.28 -31.82
C ARG A 470 8.47 -6.83 -31.23
N GLU A 471 9.58 -6.61 -31.90
CA GLU A 471 10.89 -7.00 -31.41
C GLU A 471 11.28 -6.22 -30.15
N VAL A 472 12.11 -6.85 -29.31
CA VAL A 472 12.79 -6.17 -28.21
C VAL A 472 13.69 -5.07 -28.76
N ALA A 473 13.57 -3.86 -28.19
CA ALA A 473 14.18 -2.65 -28.73
C ALA A 473 15.70 -2.69 -28.93
N SER A 474 16.40 -3.57 -28.20
CA SER A 474 17.85 -3.74 -28.26
C SER A 474 18.32 -4.83 -29.24
N GLN A 475 17.40 -5.48 -29.98
CA GLN A 475 17.67 -6.70 -30.72
C GLN A 475 17.39 -6.63 -32.24
N GLY A 476 16.57 -5.69 -32.74
CA GLY A 476 16.16 -5.66 -34.17
C GLY A 476 17.23 -5.10 -35.11
N GLY A 477 18.03 -5.99 -35.71
CA GLY A 477 19.15 -5.55 -36.55
C GLY A 477 19.90 -6.66 -37.29
N ASP A 478 19.49 -7.92 -37.16
CA ASP A 478 20.07 -9.03 -37.93
C ASP A 478 19.13 -9.57 -39.02
N GLY A 479 17.86 -9.12 -39.05
CA GLY A 479 16.85 -9.54 -40.01
C GLY A 479 16.37 -10.97 -39.76
N LEU A 480 16.49 -11.46 -38.52
CA LEU A 480 16.19 -12.85 -38.13
C LEU A 480 15.48 -12.92 -36.76
N GLY A 481 14.16 -12.90 -36.78
CA GLY A 481 13.31 -12.82 -35.62
C GLY A 481 12.69 -14.14 -35.15
N ALA A 482 11.95 -14.07 -34.04
CA ALA A 482 11.15 -15.19 -33.56
C ALA A 482 10.06 -15.59 -34.56
N LEU A 483 9.64 -16.85 -34.49
CA LEU A 483 8.47 -17.37 -35.21
C LEU A 483 7.28 -17.41 -34.26
N LEU A 484 6.12 -16.95 -34.72
CA LEU A 484 4.90 -16.84 -33.91
C LEU A 484 3.69 -17.40 -34.64
N ASP A 485 2.79 -18.06 -33.89
CA ASP A 485 1.57 -18.67 -34.42
C ASP A 485 0.48 -18.85 -33.32
N ASP A 486 -0.73 -19.25 -33.70
CA ASP A 486 -1.87 -19.57 -32.82
C ASP A 486 -2.24 -18.48 -31.79
N PHE A 487 -2.47 -17.25 -32.27
CA PHE A 487 -2.83 -16.14 -31.38
C PHE A 487 -4.26 -16.25 -30.84
N VAL A 488 -4.42 -16.25 -29.53
CA VAL A 488 -5.73 -16.29 -28.85
C VAL A 488 -5.86 -15.13 -27.87
N LEU A 489 -6.93 -14.35 -28.00
CA LEU A 489 -7.31 -13.31 -27.04
C LEU A 489 -8.76 -13.51 -26.61
N VAL A 490 -8.98 -14.05 -25.41
CA VAL A 490 -10.32 -14.44 -24.90
C VAL A 490 -10.59 -13.91 -23.49
N GLY A 491 -11.83 -13.49 -23.24
CA GLY A 491 -12.28 -12.97 -21.95
C GLY A 491 -12.63 -14.06 -20.94
N SER A 492 -12.32 -13.87 -19.68
CA SER A 492 -12.27 -14.92 -18.65
C SER A 492 -13.60 -15.30 -17.96
N LYS A 493 -14.77 -15.18 -18.61
CA LYS A 493 -16.09 -15.43 -17.96
C LYS A 493 -16.82 -16.68 -18.47
N ALA A 494 -17.30 -17.56 -17.57
CA ALA A 494 -18.11 -18.75 -17.87
C ALA A 494 -19.56 -18.68 -17.30
N PRO A 495 -20.55 -19.40 -17.88
CA PRO A 495 -21.99 -19.23 -17.64
C PRO A 495 -22.60 -20.16 -16.57
N THR A 496 -23.72 -19.75 -15.96
CA THR A 496 -24.54 -20.53 -15.03
C THR A 496 -25.68 -21.30 -15.71
N GLY A 497 -25.84 -22.59 -15.36
CA GLY A 497 -27.15 -23.27 -15.23
C GLY A 497 -27.39 -24.58 -16.02
N GLY A 498 -27.69 -25.68 -15.31
CA GLY A 498 -28.75 -26.64 -15.70
C GLY A 498 -28.49 -28.17 -15.73
N THR A 499 -28.81 -28.85 -14.62
CA THR A 499 -29.48 -30.20 -14.45
C THR A 499 -28.86 -31.54 -14.94
N THR A 500 -28.81 -32.50 -13.99
CA THR A 500 -28.48 -33.97 -13.98
C THR A 500 -29.41 -34.86 -14.86
N PRO A 501 -29.01 -36.08 -15.36
CA PRO A 501 -28.70 -37.28 -14.53
C PRO A 501 -27.67 -38.35 -15.04
N ASP A 502 -27.16 -39.13 -14.07
CA ASP A 502 -26.77 -40.57 -13.96
C ASP A 502 -26.87 -41.48 -15.23
N VAL A 503 -26.07 -42.51 -15.57
CA VAL A 503 -25.24 -43.54 -14.88
C VAL A 503 -24.31 -44.19 -15.95
N GLY A 504 -23.13 -44.76 -15.59
CA GLY A 504 -22.47 -45.76 -16.46
C GLY A 504 -20.99 -46.14 -16.20
N GLU A 505 -20.75 -46.91 -15.13
CA GLU A 505 -19.71 -47.96 -14.89
C GLU A 505 -18.23 -47.83 -15.36
N ALA A 506 -17.33 -48.05 -14.40
CA ALA A 506 -15.86 -47.94 -14.43
C ALA A 506 -15.09 -49.12 -15.06
N PRO A 507 -13.76 -48.97 -15.23
CA PRO A 507 -12.87 -49.84 -14.45
C PRO A 507 -11.76 -49.10 -13.66
N ALA A 508 -11.28 -49.81 -12.64
CA ALA A 508 -10.50 -49.46 -11.44
C ALA A 508 -9.03 -49.00 -11.65
N PRO A 509 -8.36 -48.48 -10.58
CA PRO A 509 -7.53 -47.27 -10.64
C PRO A 509 -6.01 -47.52 -10.63
N MET A 510 -5.28 -46.49 -11.06
CA MET A 510 -3.90 -46.21 -10.63
C MET A 510 -3.94 -44.92 -9.79
N PRO A 511 -3.11 -44.78 -8.74
CA PRO A 511 -3.18 -43.63 -7.84
C PRO A 511 -2.84 -42.37 -8.62
N THR A 512 -3.82 -41.50 -8.78
CA THR A 512 -3.62 -40.12 -9.19
C THR A 512 -3.11 -39.33 -7.98
N PRO A 513 -2.07 -38.49 -8.13
CA PRO A 513 -1.85 -37.40 -7.18
C PRO A 513 -3.15 -36.60 -7.10
N SER A 514 -3.55 -36.19 -5.90
CA SER A 514 -4.58 -35.17 -5.74
C SER A 514 -4.18 -33.98 -6.62
N LEU A 515 -5.05 -33.63 -7.58
CA LEU A 515 -4.91 -32.38 -8.30
C LEU A 515 -4.94 -31.26 -7.26
N PRO A 516 -4.08 -30.23 -7.37
CA PRO A 516 -4.24 -29.03 -6.54
C PRO A 516 -5.67 -28.54 -6.72
N ALA A 517 -6.35 -28.22 -5.62
CA ALA A 517 -7.63 -27.53 -5.68
C ALA A 517 -7.50 -26.33 -6.63
N ALA A 518 -8.36 -26.25 -7.63
CA ALA A 518 -8.30 -25.19 -8.63
C ALA A 518 -8.24 -23.82 -7.91
N GLY A 519 -7.15 -23.07 -8.08
CA GLY A 519 -6.96 -21.77 -7.45
C GLY A 519 -6.08 -21.73 -6.18
N ASN A 520 -5.53 -22.85 -5.69
CA ASN A 520 -4.53 -22.82 -4.61
C ASN A 520 -3.20 -22.20 -5.12
N LEU A 521 -2.76 -21.11 -4.49
CA LEU A 521 -1.51 -20.43 -4.81
C LEU A 521 -0.27 -21.17 -4.30
N LEU A 522 -0.42 -22.04 -3.30
CA LEU A 522 0.69 -22.80 -2.72
C LEU A 522 0.96 -24.07 -3.53
N LYS A 523 2.23 -24.32 -3.82
CA LYS A 523 2.72 -25.57 -4.41
C LYS A 523 3.14 -26.52 -3.30
N ASP A 524 2.85 -27.80 -3.51
CA ASP A 524 3.24 -28.88 -2.59
C ASP A 524 2.72 -28.64 -1.15
N GLY A 525 1.43 -28.29 -1.05
CA GLY A 525 0.77 -27.97 0.23
C GLY A 525 0.76 -29.12 1.25
N SER A 526 0.82 -30.37 0.78
CA SER A 526 0.93 -31.60 1.58
C SER A 526 2.34 -32.22 1.61
N PHE A 527 3.37 -31.51 1.14
CA PHE A 527 4.78 -31.93 1.27
C PHE A 527 5.12 -33.32 0.68
N GLU A 528 4.49 -33.67 -0.44
CA GLU A 528 4.65 -34.99 -1.04
C GLU A 528 5.92 -35.14 -1.89
N SER A 529 6.67 -34.05 -2.09
CA SER A 529 7.85 -34.02 -2.95
C SER A 529 9.05 -33.32 -2.31
N PRO A 530 10.13 -34.06 -1.95
CA PRO A 530 10.41 -35.45 -2.29
C PRO A 530 9.68 -36.45 -1.40
N SER A 531 9.43 -37.67 -1.90
CA SER A 531 8.82 -38.73 -1.10
C SER A 531 9.77 -39.26 -0.01
N VAL A 532 9.29 -39.28 1.23
CA VAL A 532 9.88 -39.95 2.39
C VAL A 532 9.27 -41.36 2.49
N ALA A 533 10.06 -42.33 2.96
CA ALA A 533 9.58 -43.69 3.11
C ALA A 533 8.70 -43.84 4.36
N THR A 534 7.63 -44.63 4.27
CA THR A 534 6.69 -44.85 5.37
C THR A 534 7.35 -45.25 6.68
N GLY A 535 6.99 -44.53 7.74
CA GLY A 535 7.54 -44.64 9.10
C GLY A 535 8.88 -43.92 9.30
N GLN A 536 9.41 -43.21 8.29
CA GLN A 536 10.64 -42.43 8.34
C GLN A 536 10.36 -40.92 8.32
N TRP A 537 11.42 -40.15 8.50
CA TRP A 537 11.45 -38.70 8.33
C TRP A 537 12.69 -38.29 7.53
N ALA A 538 12.66 -37.09 6.94
CA ALA A 538 13.77 -36.48 6.21
C ALA A 538 13.92 -35.00 6.55
N GLU A 539 15.17 -34.54 6.59
CA GLU A 539 15.52 -33.14 6.84
C GLU A 539 15.97 -32.49 5.53
N LEU A 540 15.34 -31.39 5.15
CA LEU A 540 15.52 -30.74 3.84
C LEU A 540 15.83 -29.24 3.99
N GLY A 541 16.54 -28.67 3.02
CA GLY A 541 16.70 -27.21 2.90
C GLY A 541 15.62 -26.58 2.02
N SER A 542 14.95 -27.38 1.20
CA SER A 542 13.85 -27.00 0.31
C SER A 542 13.08 -28.23 -0.17
N THR A 543 11.82 -28.05 -0.55
CA THR A 543 10.96 -29.02 -1.26
C THR A 543 10.57 -28.48 -2.65
N ALA A 544 9.61 -29.12 -3.34
CA ALA A 544 9.13 -28.66 -4.64
C ALA A 544 8.42 -27.29 -4.62
N GLY A 545 7.95 -26.83 -3.45
CA GLY A 545 7.27 -25.54 -3.26
C GLY A 545 7.83 -24.67 -2.13
N TRP A 546 8.52 -25.27 -1.16
CA TRP A 546 8.90 -24.60 0.09
C TRP A 546 10.42 -24.46 0.26
N LYS A 547 10.86 -23.40 0.93
CA LYS A 547 12.27 -23.17 1.30
C LYS A 547 12.38 -22.95 2.80
N ALA A 548 13.41 -23.54 3.44
CA ALA A 548 13.69 -23.27 4.84
C ALA A 548 14.10 -21.80 5.03
N ILE A 549 13.74 -21.20 6.16
CA ILE A 549 14.26 -19.89 6.55
C ILE A 549 15.77 -19.97 6.84
N PRO A 550 16.53 -18.86 6.75
CA PRO A 550 17.96 -18.87 7.03
C PRO A 550 18.28 -19.43 8.42
N GLY A 551 19.08 -20.50 8.47
CA GLY A 551 19.52 -21.14 9.71
C GLY A 551 18.62 -22.26 10.21
N GLY A 552 17.45 -22.49 9.59
CA GLY A 552 16.53 -23.58 9.94
C GLY A 552 16.43 -24.68 8.87
N ARG A 553 15.58 -25.68 9.12
CA ARG A 553 15.34 -26.83 8.22
C ARG A 553 13.85 -27.16 8.10
N ILE A 554 13.50 -27.92 7.05
CA ILE A 554 12.16 -28.51 6.87
C ILE A 554 12.26 -29.99 7.22
N GLU A 555 11.53 -30.44 8.23
CA GLU A 555 11.48 -31.86 8.62
C GLU A 555 10.17 -32.50 8.12
N VAL A 556 10.27 -33.37 7.11
CA VAL A 556 9.11 -34.04 6.48
C VAL A 556 9.00 -35.47 6.99
N TRP A 557 7.82 -35.87 7.44
CA TRP A 557 7.51 -37.16 8.04
C TRP A 557 6.52 -37.95 7.18
N ASP A 558 6.70 -39.28 7.04
CA ASP A 558 5.67 -40.20 6.51
C ASP A 558 5.25 -41.15 7.64
N ALA A 559 3.97 -41.12 8.03
CA ALA A 559 3.37 -42.03 9.02
C ALA A 559 4.23 -42.21 10.29
N HIS A 560 4.83 -41.13 10.78
CA HIS A 560 5.83 -41.15 11.84
C HIS A 560 5.23 -40.80 13.21
N ASN A 561 5.85 -41.27 14.30
CA ASN A 561 5.43 -41.05 15.69
C ASN A 561 3.96 -41.41 16.01
N GLY A 562 3.38 -42.39 15.28
CA GLY A 562 1.98 -42.80 15.44
C GLY A 562 0.96 -41.81 14.88
N VAL A 563 1.39 -40.91 14.00
CA VAL A 563 0.57 -39.88 13.36
C VAL A 563 0.57 -40.12 11.87
N THR A 564 -0.57 -39.94 11.23
CA THR A 564 -0.70 -39.95 9.76
C THR A 564 -1.14 -38.55 9.29
N ALA A 565 -0.73 -38.21 8.07
CA ALA A 565 -1.12 -37.00 7.34
C ALA A 565 -2.64 -36.86 7.19
N THR A 566 -3.13 -35.63 7.02
CA THR A 566 -4.52 -35.31 6.71
C THR A 566 -4.76 -35.18 5.20
N ASP A 567 -3.77 -34.74 4.43
CA ASP A 567 -3.73 -34.85 2.96
C ASP A 567 -2.49 -35.65 2.52
N GLY A 568 -2.64 -36.48 1.49
CA GLY A 568 -1.54 -37.33 1.05
C GLY A 568 -1.07 -38.38 2.08
N SER A 569 0.24 -38.49 2.25
CA SER A 569 0.94 -39.47 3.10
C SER A 569 1.98 -38.85 4.03
N GLN A 570 2.40 -37.61 3.74
CA GLN A 570 3.47 -36.91 4.44
C GLN A 570 2.97 -35.62 5.09
N PHE A 571 3.67 -35.17 6.12
CA PHE A 571 3.40 -33.91 6.81
C PHE A 571 4.70 -33.30 7.35
N VAL A 572 4.68 -32.04 7.78
CA VAL A 572 5.88 -31.35 8.28
C VAL A 572 5.86 -31.20 9.80
N GLU A 573 7.05 -31.27 10.43
CA GLU A 573 7.28 -30.94 11.84
C GLU A 573 8.06 -29.61 11.96
N LEU A 574 7.72 -28.82 12.97
CA LEU A 574 8.20 -27.44 13.15
C LEU A 574 8.94 -27.20 14.49
N ASP A 575 10.11 -27.80 14.71
CA ASP A 575 11.18 -27.35 15.63
C ASP A 575 12.38 -28.29 15.45
N PHE A 576 13.30 -27.97 14.53
CA PHE A 576 14.41 -28.86 14.21
C PHE A 576 15.65 -28.52 15.05
N HIS A 577 15.99 -29.40 16.00
CA HIS A 577 17.24 -29.32 16.77
C HIS A 577 17.46 -28.00 17.54
N GLY A 578 16.39 -27.28 17.90
CA GLY A 578 16.41 -26.16 18.85
C GLY A 578 16.96 -24.83 18.30
N ALA A 579 16.98 -24.67 16.97
CA ALA A 579 17.09 -23.35 16.34
C ALA A 579 15.70 -22.68 16.30
N ARG A 580 15.59 -21.48 15.72
CA ARG A 580 14.28 -20.97 15.30
C ARG A 580 14.02 -21.42 13.88
N ASP A 581 13.09 -22.35 13.70
CA ASP A 581 12.78 -23.01 12.45
C ASP A 581 11.51 -22.47 11.77
N GLY A 582 11.42 -22.72 10.48
CA GLY A 582 10.33 -22.28 9.63
C GLY A 582 10.64 -22.44 8.15
N PHE A 583 9.61 -22.24 7.34
CA PHE A 583 9.67 -22.36 5.90
C PHE A 583 8.75 -21.36 5.22
N PHE A 584 9.06 -21.03 3.97
CA PHE A 584 8.32 -20.05 3.20
C PHE A 584 8.11 -20.46 1.75
N GLN A 585 7.07 -19.89 1.15
CA GLN A 585 6.80 -19.92 -0.27
C GLN A 585 6.44 -18.52 -0.74
N ASP A 586 6.98 -18.16 -1.90
CA ASP A 586 6.68 -16.92 -2.61
C ASP A 586 5.47 -17.19 -3.51
N VAL A 587 4.43 -16.37 -3.38
CA VAL A 587 3.13 -16.50 -4.05
C VAL A 587 2.72 -15.18 -4.68
N ASP A 588 2.07 -15.24 -5.84
CA ASP A 588 1.58 -14.04 -6.52
C ASP A 588 0.12 -13.81 -6.12
N ALA A 589 -0.09 -13.19 -4.95
CA ALA A 589 -1.42 -12.81 -4.48
C ALA A 589 -1.80 -11.43 -5.05
N ALA A 590 -3.01 -11.30 -5.58
CA ALA A 590 -3.48 -10.08 -6.20
C ALA A 590 -3.60 -8.96 -5.15
N ALA A 591 -3.08 -7.79 -5.50
CA ALA A 591 -3.07 -6.63 -4.62
C ALA A 591 -4.48 -6.26 -4.16
N GLY A 592 -4.69 -6.13 -2.85
CA GLY A 592 -5.98 -5.77 -2.26
C GLY A 592 -6.99 -6.91 -2.20
N GLU A 593 -6.70 -8.08 -2.78
CA GLU A 593 -7.57 -9.24 -2.68
C GLU A 593 -7.30 -9.99 -1.38
N ALA A 594 -8.38 -10.42 -0.72
CA ALA A 594 -8.31 -11.31 0.42
C ALA A 594 -8.07 -12.74 -0.06
N TYR A 595 -7.15 -13.42 0.61
CA TYR A 595 -6.85 -14.82 0.43
C TYR A 595 -7.02 -15.53 1.74
N THR A 596 -7.78 -16.62 1.73
CA THR A 596 -7.93 -17.49 2.88
C THR A 596 -6.77 -18.48 2.86
N LEU A 597 -5.88 -18.37 3.85
CA LEU A 597 -4.92 -19.40 4.19
C LEU A 597 -5.58 -20.40 5.13
N SER A 598 -5.55 -21.68 4.79
CA SER A 598 -5.84 -22.76 5.72
C SER A 598 -4.75 -23.82 5.71
N PHE A 599 -4.55 -24.48 6.85
CA PHE A 599 -3.74 -25.69 6.99
C PHE A 599 -4.17 -26.45 8.24
N ASP A 600 -3.95 -27.75 8.25
CA ASP A 600 -4.17 -28.58 9.42
C ASP A 600 -2.97 -28.51 10.36
N LEU A 601 -3.24 -28.41 11.66
CA LEU A 601 -2.21 -28.43 12.68
C LEU A 601 -2.60 -29.28 13.89
N ARG A 602 -1.61 -29.91 14.52
CA ARG A 602 -1.77 -30.58 15.81
C ARG A 602 -0.50 -30.60 16.64
N ALA A 603 -0.68 -30.81 17.93
CA ALA A 603 0.41 -30.98 18.87
C ALA A 603 1.05 -32.36 18.66
N ARG A 604 2.38 -32.38 18.60
CA ARG A 604 3.22 -33.56 18.55
C ARG A 604 3.01 -34.43 19.81
N PRO A 605 2.70 -35.73 19.64
CA PRO A 605 2.57 -36.66 20.74
C PRO A 605 3.85 -36.69 21.60
N GLY A 606 3.68 -36.48 22.91
CA GLY A 606 4.77 -36.56 23.89
C GLY A 606 5.56 -35.27 24.11
N ALA A 607 5.18 -34.14 23.48
CA ALA A 607 5.78 -32.83 23.69
C ALA A 607 4.81 -31.86 24.42
N PRO A 608 5.30 -30.88 25.22
CA PRO A 608 4.43 -29.89 25.86
C PRO A 608 3.77 -28.97 24.82
N VAL A 609 2.46 -28.75 24.90
CA VAL A 609 1.75 -27.82 23.97
C VAL A 609 2.28 -26.39 24.10
N SER A 610 2.82 -26.02 25.26
CA SER A 610 3.37 -24.69 25.53
C SER A 610 4.63 -24.33 24.73
N SER A 611 5.28 -25.27 24.05
CA SER A 611 6.43 -25.03 23.16
C SER A 611 6.08 -25.19 21.67
N GLN A 612 4.82 -25.43 21.31
CA GLN A 612 4.42 -25.82 19.95
C GLN A 612 3.57 -24.76 19.24
N GLY A 613 3.74 -23.48 19.58
CA GLY A 613 3.04 -22.38 18.92
C GLY A 613 3.56 -22.13 17.50
N VAL A 614 2.64 -21.81 16.60
CA VAL A 614 2.92 -21.55 15.18
C VAL A 614 2.62 -20.09 14.84
N GLU A 615 3.56 -19.37 14.25
CA GLU A 615 3.35 -18.03 13.66
C GLU A 615 3.11 -18.14 12.15
N VAL A 616 2.07 -17.45 11.68
CA VAL A 616 1.84 -17.16 10.26
C VAL A 616 2.34 -15.75 9.98
N VAL A 617 3.23 -15.64 9.00
CA VAL A 617 3.86 -14.37 8.62
C VAL A 617 3.61 -14.11 7.14
N TRP A 618 3.10 -12.92 6.83
CA TRP A 618 2.85 -12.45 5.48
C TRP A 618 3.69 -11.20 5.23
N ASN A 619 4.59 -11.23 4.25
CA ASN A 619 5.49 -10.12 3.91
C ASN A 619 6.21 -9.55 5.14
N ASP A 620 6.91 -10.42 5.88
CA ASP A 620 7.70 -10.10 7.07
C ASP A 620 6.89 -9.61 8.31
N ARG A 621 5.55 -9.58 8.22
CA ARG A 621 4.66 -9.27 9.35
C ARG A 621 3.96 -10.53 9.88
N VAL A 622 3.98 -10.74 11.20
CA VAL A 622 3.14 -11.78 11.84
C VAL A 622 1.67 -11.35 11.70
N VAL A 623 0.88 -12.17 11.00
CA VAL A 623 -0.55 -11.92 10.77
C VAL A 623 -1.43 -12.77 11.67
N ALA A 624 -0.94 -13.92 12.14
CA ALA A 624 -1.63 -14.74 13.11
C ALA A 624 -0.67 -15.62 13.93
N THR A 625 -1.15 -16.10 15.08
CA THR A 625 -0.47 -17.10 15.91
C THR A 625 -1.46 -18.17 16.33
N ALA A 626 -1.10 -19.44 16.17
CA ALA A 626 -1.94 -20.59 16.50
C ALA A 626 -1.31 -21.43 17.60
N THR A 627 -2.14 -21.99 18.48
CA THR A 627 -1.72 -22.99 19.47
C THR A 627 -2.44 -24.31 19.16
N PRO A 628 -1.71 -25.40 18.87
CA PRO A 628 -2.32 -26.62 18.37
C PRO A 628 -2.99 -27.46 19.47
N GLY A 629 -4.06 -28.17 19.11
CA GLY A 629 -4.74 -29.16 19.95
C GLY A 629 -4.09 -30.54 19.89
N ALA A 630 -4.58 -31.50 20.69
CA ALA A 630 -4.04 -32.86 20.69
C ALA A 630 -4.35 -33.66 19.40
N ASP A 631 -5.49 -33.36 18.76
CA ASP A 631 -5.93 -33.95 17.50
C ASP A 631 -5.69 -32.95 16.35
N TRP A 632 -5.73 -33.43 15.10
CA TRP A 632 -5.73 -32.56 13.91
C TRP A 632 -6.93 -31.60 13.95
N GLY A 633 -6.66 -30.33 13.71
CA GLY A 633 -7.68 -29.33 13.46
C GLY A 633 -7.21 -28.37 12.36
N THR A 634 -8.16 -27.77 11.66
CA THR A 634 -7.85 -26.80 10.60
C THR A 634 -7.71 -25.41 11.21
N PHE A 635 -6.59 -24.76 10.94
CA PHE A 635 -6.39 -23.35 11.19
C PHE A 635 -6.70 -22.56 9.92
N THR A 636 -7.37 -21.42 10.09
CA THR A 636 -7.72 -20.51 8.98
C THR A 636 -7.42 -19.07 9.35
N THR A 637 -6.87 -18.30 8.41
CA THR A 637 -6.69 -16.85 8.53
C THR A 637 -6.73 -16.20 7.15
N THR A 638 -7.03 -14.92 7.09
CA THR A 638 -7.02 -14.17 5.83
C THR A 638 -5.76 -13.31 5.72
N VAL A 639 -5.22 -13.23 4.51
CA VAL A 639 -4.10 -12.36 4.15
C VAL A 639 -4.47 -11.56 2.91
N THR A 640 -4.02 -10.31 2.83
CA THR A 640 -4.30 -9.44 1.69
C THR A 640 -3.07 -9.33 0.81
N GLY A 641 -3.20 -9.56 -0.49
CA GLY A 641 -2.08 -9.39 -1.43
C GLY A 641 -1.62 -7.93 -1.47
N THR A 642 -0.30 -7.69 -1.61
CA THR A 642 0.27 -6.35 -1.41
C THR A 642 0.86 -5.70 -2.67
N SER A 643 0.64 -6.31 -3.84
CA SER A 643 1.24 -6.02 -5.15
C SER A 643 2.70 -6.46 -5.28
N GLY A 644 2.98 -7.30 -6.29
CA GLY A 644 4.27 -7.99 -6.44
C GLY A 644 4.19 -9.45 -5.99
N THR A 645 5.35 -10.05 -5.69
CA THR A 645 5.42 -11.41 -5.12
C THR A 645 5.32 -11.31 -3.61
N ASP A 646 4.25 -11.85 -3.04
CA ASP A 646 4.04 -11.93 -1.60
C ASP A 646 4.73 -13.18 -1.02
N ARG A 647 5.17 -13.11 0.24
CA ARG A 647 5.81 -14.23 0.94
C ARG A 647 4.98 -14.68 2.12
N LEU A 648 4.51 -15.94 2.05
CA LEU A 648 4.00 -16.67 3.20
C LEU A 648 5.16 -17.38 3.92
N THR A 649 5.36 -17.10 5.20
CA THR A 649 6.29 -17.84 6.06
C THR A 649 5.54 -18.45 7.23
N ILE A 650 5.76 -19.73 7.48
CA ILE A 650 5.30 -20.45 8.67
C ILE A 650 6.53 -20.71 9.55
N ARG A 651 6.49 -20.31 10.82
CA ARG A 651 7.64 -20.42 11.72
C ARG A 651 7.25 -20.56 13.17
N GLU A 652 8.20 -20.96 14.01
CA GLU A 652 7.98 -21.05 15.45
C GLU A 652 7.80 -19.68 16.11
N VAL A 653 7.05 -19.68 17.22
CA VAL A 653 6.99 -18.55 18.15
C VAL A 653 8.38 -18.31 18.75
N ALA A 654 8.87 -17.07 18.65
CA ALA A 654 10.26 -16.73 18.97
C ALA A 654 10.71 -17.08 20.41
N SER A 655 9.79 -17.15 21.37
CA SER A 655 10.06 -17.49 22.77
C SER A 655 9.96 -18.98 23.08
N GLN A 656 9.63 -19.82 22.08
CA GLN A 656 9.33 -21.23 22.24
C GLN A 656 10.32 -22.16 21.53
N GLY A 657 11.09 -21.68 20.55
CA GLY A 657 12.11 -22.48 19.87
C GLY A 657 13.24 -22.90 20.82
N GLY A 658 13.61 -24.19 20.81
CA GLY A 658 14.76 -24.65 21.59
C GLY A 658 14.67 -26.06 22.19
N ASP A 659 13.54 -26.77 22.08
CA ASP A 659 13.42 -28.15 22.59
C ASP A 659 13.49 -29.21 21.49
N GLY A 660 13.41 -28.79 20.22
CA GLY A 660 13.50 -29.67 19.05
C GLY A 660 12.23 -30.49 18.85
N LEU A 661 11.08 -30.04 19.37
CA LEU A 661 9.81 -30.75 19.35
C LEU A 661 8.64 -29.81 19.05
N GLY A 662 8.32 -29.68 17.77
CA GLY A 662 7.38 -28.72 17.22
C GLY A 662 5.96 -29.23 16.97
N ALA A 663 5.10 -28.32 16.53
CA ALA A 663 3.79 -28.70 15.99
C ALA A 663 3.93 -29.52 14.70
N LEU A 664 2.92 -30.34 14.40
CA LEU A 664 2.78 -31.05 13.12
C LEU A 664 1.81 -30.29 12.23
N LEU A 665 2.13 -30.10 10.95
CA LEU A 665 1.35 -29.30 10.00
C LEU A 665 1.18 -30.02 8.66
N ASP A 666 0.03 -29.85 8.02
CA ASP A 666 -0.31 -30.49 6.73
C ASP A 666 -1.42 -29.71 5.98
N ASP A 667 -1.71 -30.09 4.73
CA ASP A 667 -2.80 -29.57 3.88
C ASP A 667 -2.84 -28.04 3.72
N PHE A 668 -1.73 -27.44 3.31
CA PHE A 668 -1.67 -25.99 3.10
C PHE A 668 -2.41 -25.55 1.83
N VAL A 669 -3.39 -24.67 2.04
CA VAL A 669 -4.21 -24.06 1.00
C VAL A 669 -4.21 -22.55 1.15
N LEU A 670 -3.86 -21.83 0.08
CA LEU A 670 -4.02 -20.39 -0.02
C LEU A 670 -4.84 -20.09 -1.27
N VAL A 671 -6.13 -19.84 -1.08
CA VAL A 671 -7.06 -19.56 -2.17
C VAL A 671 -7.59 -18.14 -2.03
N ARG A 672 -7.92 -17.50 -3.14
CA ARG A 672 -8.62 -16.22 -3.10
C ARG A 672 -9.96 -16.45 -2.40
N SER A 673 -10.26 -15.66 -1.38
CA SER A 673 -11.53 -15.74 -0.68
C SER A 673 -12.64 -15.41 -1.67
N ASP A 674 -13.66 -16.27 -1.79
CA ASP A 674 -14.85 -15.90 -2.56
C ASP A 674 -15.47 -14.67 -1.91
N ALA A 675 -15.92 -13.70 -2.73
CA ALA A 675 -16.62 -12.52 -2.23
C ALA A 675 -17.74 -12.97 -1.27
N PRO A 676 -17.93 -12.31 -0.11
CA PRO A 676 -18.92 -12.75 0.87
C PRO A 676 -20.29 -12.90 0.21
N THR A 677 -20.78 -14.14 0.16
CA THR A 677 -22.12 -14.44 -0.33
C THR A 677 -23.12 -14.02 0.73
N GLY A 678 -23.58 -12.76 0.73
CA GLY A 678 -24.54 -12.39 1.77
C GLY A 678 -25.10 -10.98 1.88
N GLY A 679 -24.94 -10.05 0.93
CA GLY A 679 -25.64 -8.76 1.04
C GLY A 679 -25.28 -7.78 -0.05
N THR A 680 -26.25 -7.37 -0.87
CA THR A 680 -26.03 -6.39 -1.96
C THR A 680 -25.98 -4.94 -1.45
N GLY A 681 -25.27 -4.69 -0.37
CA GLY A 681 -25.09 -3.37 0.24
C GLY A 681 -24.07 -3.46 1.38
N PRO A 682 -23.52 -2.33 1.84
CA PRO A 682 -22.64 -2.32 3.01
C PRO A 682 -23.35 -3.01 4.19
N ASP A 683 -22.59 -3.75 4.99
CA ASP A 683 -23.06 -4.30 6.25
C ASP A 683 -23.74 -3.22 7.07
N THR A 684 -24.91 -3.55 7.61
CA THR A 684 -25.75 -2.62 8.36
C THR A 684 -25.91 -3.09 9.79
N VAL A 685 -25.53 -2.23 10.73
CA VAL A 685 -25.95 -2.36 12.12
C VAL A 685 -27.03 -1.33 12.39
N SER A 686 -28.23 -1.75 12.78
CA SER A 686 -29.28 -0.84 13.26
C SER A 686 -29.49 -1.03 14.76
N VAL A 687 -29.40 0.05 15.52
CA VAL A 687 -29.59 0.04 16.98
C VAL A 687 -30.79 0.91 17.32
N ARG A 688 -31.82 0.32 17.93
CA ARG A 688 -32.99 1.04 18.44
C ARG A 688 -32.74 1.43 19.89
N VAL A 689 -32.64 2.74 20.11
CA VAL A 689 -32.14 3.34 21.35
C VAL A 689 -33.03 4.47 21.86
N SER A 690 -32.96 4.71 23.16
CA SER A 690 -33.61 5.81 23.87
C SER A 690 -32.71 6.22 25.04
N GLY A 691 -32.85 7.44 25.55
CA GLY A 691 -31.93 7.99 26.54
C GLY A 691 -32.59 8.88 27.57
N ASP A 692 -31.96 9.00 28.73
CA ASP A 692 -32.23 10.07 29.70
C ASP A 692 -31.17 11.18 29.47
N ALA A 693 -31.57 12.36 28.99
CA ALA A 693 -30.65 13.43 28.59
C ALA A 693 -30.24 14.37 29.75
N TRP A 694 -29.79 13.80 30.87
CA TRP A 694 -29.30 14.60 32.00
C TRP A 694 -27.90 15.20 31.70
N GLU A 695 -27.80 16.54 31.76
CA GLU A 695 -26.59 17.32 31.41
C GLU A 695 -26.04 17.04 30.00
N GLY A 696 -26.89 16.58 29.08
CA GLY A 696 -26.52 16.26 27.70
C GLY A 696 -27.10 14.92 27.27
N ASP A 697 -27.16 14.71 25.95
CA ASP A 697 -27.68 13.49 25.37
C ASP A 697 -26.70 12.32 25.58
N PRO A 698 -27.17 11.10 25.90
CA PRO A 698 -26.31 9.92 25.99
C PRO A 698 -25.69 9.59 24.64
N ALA A 699 -24.43 9.14 24.65
CA ALA A 699 -23.71 8.72 23.44
C ALA A 699 -23.03 7.36 23.64
N PHE A 700 -22.95 6.57 22.58
CA PHE A 700 -22.28 5.27 22.58
C PHE A 700 -21.32 5.11 21.40
N ALA A 701 -20.28 4.28 21.57
CA ALA A 701 -19.50 3.74 20.46
C ALA A 701 -20.11 2.42 19.99
N LEU A 702 -20.13 2.22 18.68
CA LEU A 702 -20.47 0.95 18.04
C LEU A 702 -19.19 0.15 17.79
N LEU A 703 -19.23 -1.13 18.15
CA LEU A 703 -18.17 -2.09 17.91
C LEU A 703 -18.71 -3.25 17.07
N VAL A 704 -17.86 -3.80 16.20
CA VAL A 704 -18.07 -5.04 15.46
C VAL A 704 -16.83 -5.90 15.68
N ASN A 705 -17.02 -7.13 16.16
CA ASN A 705 -15.95 -8.06 16.54
C ASN A 705 -14.89 -7.45 17.47
N GLY A 706 -15.34 -6.58 18.38
CA GLY A 706 -14.48 -5.86 19.34
C GLY A 706 -13.72 -4.65 18.77
N ALA A 707 -13.79 -4.40 17.46
CA ALA A 707 -13.23 -3.20 16.83
C ALA A 707 -14.25 -2.05 16.85
N VAL A 708 -13.81 -0.83 17.20
CA VAL A 708 -14.69 0.35 17.18
C VAL A 708 -14.90 0.80 15.74
N VAL A 709 -16.14 0.71 15.26
CA VAL A 709 -16.53 1.09 13.89
C VAL A 709 -17.28 2.41 13.84
N THR A 710 -17.83 2.86 14.96
CA THR A 710 -18.30 4.23 15.14
C THR A 710 -17.93 4.70 16.55
N PRO A 711 -17.05 5.69 16.70
CA PRO A 711 -16.52 6.06 18.00
C PRO A 711 -17.50 6.85 18.88
N SER A 712 -18.51 7.50 18.31
CA SER A 712 -19.57 8.19 19.06
C SER A 712 -20.84 8.36 18.23
N ALA A 713 -21.98 7.97 18.79
CA ALA A 713 -23.31 8.14 18.24
C ALA A 713 -24.25 8.69 19.33
N VAL A 714 -24.84 9.86 19.09
CA VAL A 714 -25.66 10.60 20.07
C VAL A 714 -27.12 10.14 20.04
N VAL A 715 -27.72 9.96 21.22
CA VAL A 715 -29.10 9.50 21.40
C VAL A 715 -30.01 10.63 21.86
N THR A 716 -30.83 11.14 20.94
CA THR A 716 -31.72 12.29 21.17
C THR A 716 -33.16 11.91 21.56
N ALA A 717 -33.51 10.62 21.51
CA ALA A 717 -34.85 10.15 21.86
C ALA A 717 -35.03 10.13 23.38
N ASP A 718 -36.07 10.81 23.86
CA ASP A 718 -36.37 10.94 25.29
C ASP A 718 -37.15 9.74 25.83
N ARG A 719 -36.51 9.00 26.73
CA ARG A 719 -37.11 7.82 27.37
C ARG A 719 -38.34 8.14 28.20
N ALA A 720 -38.36 9.29 28.89
CA ALA A 720 -39.48 9.70 29.73
C ALA A 720 -40.71 10.10 28.92
N ALA A 721 -40.51 10.59 27.69
CA ALA A 721 -41.56 10.82 26.72
C ALA A 721 -42.09 9.52 26.07
N GLY A 722 -41.38 8.40 26.24
CA GLY A 722 -41.66 7.11 25.61
C GLY A 722 -41.10 7.00 24.18
N ASP A 723 -40.20 7.90 23.79
CA ASP A 723 -39.64 7.96 22.46
C ASP A 723 -38.53 6.93 22.26
N TRP A 724 -38.39 6.48 21.01
CA TRP A 724 -37.31 5.61 20.55
C TRP A 724 -36.82 6.12 19.20
N GLN A 725 -35.51 6.10 18.99
CA GLN A 725 -34.91 6.34 17.69
C GLN A 725 -34.15 5.10 17.22
N THR A 726 -33.99 4.95 15.92
CA THR A 726 -33.14 3.90 15.34
C THR A 726 -31.98 4.57 14.63
N LEU A 727 -30.77 4.26 15.07
CA LEU A 727 -29.54 4.68 14.40
C LEU A 727 -29.06 3.52 13.54
N THR A 728 -28.77 3.79 12.27
CA THR A 728 -28.27 2.78 11.33
C THR A 728 -26.88 3.16 10.87
N PHE A 729 -25.96 2.23 11.03
CA PHE A 729 -24.56 2.34 10.69
C PHE A 729 -24.28 1.40 9.53
N THR A 730 -23.55 1.89 8.53
CA THR A 730 -23.18 1.13 7.35
C THR A 730 -21.67 1.02 7.28
N GLY A 731 -21.13 -0.18 7.11
CA GLY A 731 -19.70 -0.42 6.92
C GLY A 731 -19.46 -1.63 6.03
N ASP A 732 -18.19 -1.89 5.72
CA ASP A 732 -17.77 -3.13 5.07
C ASP A 732 -16.94 -3.87 6.12
N TRP A 733 -17.61 -4.71 6.91
CA TRP A 733 -17.03 -5.35 8.08
C TRP A 733 -16.77 -6.84 7.87
N ASP A 734 -17.04 -7.34 6.66
CA ASP A 734 -16.81 -8.72 6.21
C ASP A 734 -17.41 -9.74 7.19
N LEU A 735 -18.71 -9.57 7.46
CA LEU A 735 -19.47 -10.35 8.43
C LEU A 735 -19.78 -11.76 7.91
N ASP A 736 -19.53 -12.79 8.73
CA ASP A 736 -19.73 -14.20 8.38
C ASP A 736 -20.93 -14.88 9.07
N GLY A 737 -21.65 -14.13 9.92
CA GLY A 737 -22.82 -14.63 10.65
C GLY A 737 -22.48 -15.39 11.94
N SER A 738 -21.27 -15.20 12.46
CA SER A 738 -20.87 -15.53 13.83
C SER A 738 -20.39 -14.30 14.63
N ASP A 739 -20.68 -13.12 14.10
CA ASP A 739 -20.09 -11.85 14.49
C ASP A 739 -20.72 -11.26 15.75
N GLN A 740 -19.92 -10.50 16.49
CA GLN A 740 -20.32 -9.85 17.71
C GLN A 740 -20.50 -8.34 17.49
N VAL A 741 -21.71 -7.83 17.72
CA VAL A 741 -21.96 -6.39 17.79
C VAL A 741 -21.82 -5.93 19.24
N GLY A 742 -21.03 -4.88 19.47
CA GLY A 742 -20.85 -4.27 20.79
C GLY A 742 -21.37 -2.85 20.86
N ILE A 743 -22.04 -2.50 21.96
CA ILE A 743 -22.43 -1.12 22.27
C ILE A 743 -21.71 -0.71 23.54
N ARG A 744 -20.86 0.32 23.43
CA ARG A 744 -20.13 0.89 24.55
C ARG A 744 -20.67 2.26 24.91
N PHE A 745 -21.39 2.35 26.03
CA PHE A 745 -21.84 3.62 26.57
C PHE A 745 -20.64 4.43 27.08
N LEU A 746 -20.47 5.66 26.57
CA LEU A 746 -19.21 6.42 26.68
C LEU A 746 -19.15 7.30 27.93
N GLU A 747 -20.27 7.90 28.30
CA GLU A 747 -20.31 8.97 29.30
C GLU A 747 -21.56 8.86 30.15
N ASP A 748 -21.42 8.29 31.34
CA ASP A 748 -22.46 8.29 32.38
C ASP A 748 -22.33 9.54 33.28
N SER A 749 -23.47 10.10 33.69
CA SER A 749 -23.55 11.23 34.62
C SER A 749 -24.75 11.08 35.55
N TYR A 750 -24.47 10.72 36.82
CA TYR A 750 -25.48 10.51 37.86
C TYR A 750 -25.38 11.54 39.00
N ALA A 751 -26.48 12.23 39.29
CA ALA A 751 -26.59 13.21 40.38
C ALA A 751 -27.82 12.99 41.30
N GLY A 752 -28.44 11.80 41.25
CA GLY A 752 -29.57 11.41 42.10
C GLY A 752 -30.84 11.01 41.32
N PRO A 753 -31.94 10.63 42.01
CA PRO A 753 -33.16 10.17 41.35
C PRO A 753 -33.74 11.22 40.37
N GLY A 754 -33.88 10.85 39.10
CA GLY A 754 -34.35 11.75 38.03
C GLY A 754 -33.31 12.74 37.50
N ARG A 755 -32.03 12.56 37.85
CA ARG A 755 -30.88 13.33 37.37
C ARG A 755 -29.77 12.35 36.99
N ASP A 756 -30.04 11.63 35.93
CA ASP A 756 -29.25 10.48 35.52
C ASP A 756 -29.18 10.43 34.00
N ARG A 757 -28.00 10.12 33.46
CA ARG A 757 -27.79 9.98 32.02
C ARG A 757 -27.66 8.49 31.69
N ASN A 758 -28.76 7.91 31.23
CA ASN A 758 -28.85 6.50 30.93
C ASN A 758 -29.03 6.25 29.44
N LEU A 759 -28.52 5.12 28.97
CA LEU A 759 -28.79 4.59 27.63
C LEU A 759 -29.65 3.33 27.72
N TYR A 760 -30.71 3.29 26.91
CA TYR A 760 -31.59 2.15 26.77
C TYR A 760 -31.48 1.63 25.33
N VAL A 761 -31.21 0.35 25.19
CA VAL A 761 -31.23 -0.37 23.90
C VAL A 761 -32.42 -1.32 23.95
N ASP A 762 -33.25 -1.29 22.91
CA ASP A 762 -34.44 -2.15 22.72
C ASP A 762 -34.19 -3.22 21.65
N GLU A 763 -33.36 -2.91 20.65
CA GLU A 763 -33.09 -3.82 19.54
C GLU A 763 -31.74 -3.53 18.91
N VAL A 764 -30.99 -4.58 18.58
CA VAL A 764 -29.81 -4.52 17.71
C VAL A 764 -30.09 -5.41 16.50
N ARG A 765 -29.80 -4.90 15.31
CA ARG A 765 -29.89 -5.64 14.05
C ARG A 765 -28.56 -5.67 13.35
N LEU A 766 -28.19 -6.81 12.81
CA LEU A 766 -27.04 -7.00 11.92
C LEU A 766 -27.56 -7.49 10.57
N ASN A 767 -27.36 -6.72 9.50
CA ASN A 767 -27.86 -7.04 8.16
C ASN A 767 -29.36 -7.39 8.10
N GLY A 768 -30.15 -6.77 8.99
CA GLY A 768 -31.58 -7.00 9.13
C GLY A 768 -31.97 -8.18 10.02
N GLU A 769 -31.02 -9.04 10.41
CA GLU A 769 -31.22 -10.07 11.45
C GLU A 769 -31.34 -9.41 12.82
N VAL A 770 -32.25 -9.90 13.67
CA VAL A 770 -32.59 -9.29 14.95
C VAL A 770 -32.10 -10.17 16.08
N ASN A 771 -31.30 -9.60 16.99
CA ASN A 771 -31.06 -10.20 18.29
C ASN A 771 -31.80 -9.36 19.36
N GLY A 772 -32.83 -9.96 19.98
CA GLY A 772 -33.74 -9.26 20.89
C GLY A 772 -33.01 -8.71 22.11
N ALA A 773 -33.04 -7.40 22.31
CA ALA A 773 -32.08 -6.71 23.15
C ALA A 773 -32.74 -5.70 24.09
N ASP A 774 -33.31 -6.16 25.21
CA ASP A 774 -33.55 -5.27 26.34
C ASP A 774 -32.26 -5.16 27.17
N ARG A 775 -31.50 -4.07 26.97
CA ARG A 775 -30.34 -3.72 27.80
C ARG A 775 -30.46 -2.28 28.29
N THR A 776 -30.15 -2.08 29.57
CA THR A 776 -30.13 -0.77 30.21
C THR A 776 -28.73 -0.51 30.72
N PHE A 777 -28.12 0.57 30.25
CA PHE A 777 -26.83 1.06 30.70
C PHE A 777 -27.08 2.18 31.70
N LEU A 778 -26.92 1.84 32.99
CA LEU A 778 -26.98 2.78 34.11
C LEU A 778 -25.60 3.34 34.49
N GLN A 779 -24.56 2.92 33.78
CA GLN A 779 -23.19 3.35 33.93
C GLN A 779 -22.42 3.06 32.64
N ALA A 780 -21.32 3.77 32.40
CA ALA A 780 -20.45 3.52 31.25
C ALA A 780 -19.97 2.06 31.25
N GLY A 781 -20.00 1.43 30.08
CA GLY A 781 -19.77 -0.01 29.97
C GLY A 781 -20.06 -0.53 28.56
N THR A 782 -19.58 -1.75 28.28
CA THR A 782 -19.80 -2.41 26.98
C THR A 782 -20.66 -3.65 27.17
N GLU A 783 -21.71 -3.76 26.38
CA GLU A 783 -22.47 -5.01 26.22
C GLU A 783 -22.32 -5.47 24.77
N THR A 784 -22.44 -6.78 24.57
CA THR A 784 -22.30 -7.39 23.25
C THR A 784 -23.46 -8.34 22.94
N TRP A 785 -23.70 -8.53 21.65
CA TRP A 785 -24.69 -9.43 21.07
C TRP A 785 -24.01 -10.24 19.99
N ASP A 786 -24.08 -11.56 20.12
CA ASP A 786 -23.58 -12.50 19.13
C ASP A 786 -24.69 -12.74 18.10
N PHE A 787 -24.37 -12.63 16.81
CA PHE A 787 -25.29 -12.85 15.70
C PHE A 787 -25.00 -14.18 15.01
#